data_AF-A0A6V8H375-F1
#
_entry.id   AF-A0A6V8H375-F1
#
_cell.length_a   1.000
_cell.length_b   1.000
_cell.length_c   1.000
_cell.angle_alpha   90.00
_cell.angle_beta   90.00
_cell.angle_gamma   90.00
#
_symmetry.space_group_name_H-M   'P 1'
#
loop_
_entity.id
_entity.type
_entity.pdbx_description
1 polymer ?
#
loop_
_entity_poly.entity_id
_entity_poly.type
_entity_poly.pdbx_seq_one_letter_code
_entity_poly.pdbx_strand_id
1 'polypeptide(L)'
;MDPTHPDTEKAGLLCQIVTPIGMLGYGFDANDLENGLEITLSTNAPTAIIIDSGSTDGGPNKLALGGTTTPRSSYERDLRKLIRAVKIYRVPLLISSAGGDGSDAHVKEFLDIIDEIQQSDDQGDSVKLKVLAIYSQASPDLLLQKLANNKISGCGPCVPFLTEVDILASPTIVGQIGPEPFVQAMATHPDFDILISGRAYDPSPYVAFCAFHAVNKTDRPFKELGADVLGGFTHMGKIMECGGVCATPKSSAAMAKVYADGTFDIRPLAEGSRCTTQSVAAHSLYEKSRPDILPGPGGNLDLNTATYQALGDGITVRAKGAIFRLSRDNDGVAYTIKFEGAKVVGHRSIFIGSFCDPILIAQLPSFLRRVKEYVVQQHVHVDKECKWELEFHVYGQNPCASSTTQQGEVFIVGEALADTQSLAASVSSCARIACVHGSYEGQKATSGNLGMGIGGQMNIEMGPCAQFSIYHLLEMEEGEEEAVEISPDGEDQSIPIHRFIRWEMRWIGDGPSLDHNKPRVLKSSKNDFTENNQVQTTPEETLRSGPLTGTHLLGTLAQIIRSKNSGPYEITLDVMFSDPTIYNQIKASNILTADNIASLYDMSVEDIVWCGFFDPALAFKATIPRRARFSDNAGKDSTSIVVSSGGPWESDVHGSQKYLPLMKLEVDLDVLTI
;
A
#
# COMPACT_ATOMS: atom_id res chain seq x y z
N MET A 1 40.82 12.45 -11.02
CA MET A 1 40.69 13.06 -9.69
C MET A 1 39.71 14.19 -9.82
N ASP A 2 38.47 13.90 -9.48
CA ASP A 2 37.32 14.82 -9.52
C ASP A 2 36.96 15.15 -8.06
N PRO A 3 36.87 16.42 -7.63
CA PRO A 3 36.67 16.79 -6.24
C PRO A 3 35.17 16.76 -5.90
N THR A 4 34.59 15.57 -5.80
CA THR A 4 33.19 15.39 -5.37
C THR A 4 33.11 14.54 -4.09
N HIS A 5 32.82 15.21 -2.98
CA HIS A 5 32.39 14.70 -1.67
C HIS A 5 33.35 13.81 -0.83
N PRO A 6 34.19 14.41 0.04
CA PRO A 6 35.16 13.70 0.87
C PRO A 6 34.59 12.83 2.02
N ASP A 7 33.28 12.86 2.29
CA ASP A 7 32.71 12.19 3.45
C ASP A 7 32.27 10.72 3.19
N THR A 8 31.97 10.32 1.95
CA THR A 8 31.48 8.95 1.65
C THR A 8 32.53 7.97 1.16
N GLU A 9 33.71 8.43 0.71
CA GLU A 9 34.86 7.54 0.50
C GLU A 9 35.29 6.86 1.82
N LYS A 10 34.92 7.43 2.98
CA LYS A 10 35.26 6.88 4.31
C LYS A 10 34.33 5.76 4.81
N ALA A 11 33.05 5.74 4.41
CA ALA A 11 32.08 4.77 4.95
C ALA A 11 32.09 3.42 4.21
N GLY A 12 32.49 3.39 2.94
CA GLY A 12 32.54 2.18 2.12
C GLY A 12 31.16 1.69 1.66
N LEU A 13 31.05 1.31 0.38
CA LEU A 13 29.84 0.74 -0.19
C LEU A 13 29.55 -0.62 0.47
N LEU A 14 28.38 -0.76 1.11
CA LEU A 14 27.99 -1.95 1.87
C LEU A 14 27.39 -3.02 0.96
N CYS A 15 26.33 -2.66 0.23
CA CYS A 15 25.57 -3.51 -0.69
C CYS A 15 24.74 -2.65 -1.66
N GLN A 16 24.09 -3.31 -2.61
CA GLN A 16 23.25 -2.68 -3.63
C GLN A 16 21.97 -3.49 -3.83
N ILE A 17 20.88 -2.81 -4.18
CA ILE A 17 19.57 -3.44 -4.38
C ILE A 17 18.98 -2.94 -5.68
N VAL A 18 18.40 -3.84 -6.46
CA VAL A 18 17.61 -3.52 -7.65
C VAL A 18 16.17 -3.96 -7.41
N THR A 19 15.22 -3.03 -7.53
CA THR A 19 13.79 -3.31 -7.45
C THR A 19 13.17 -3.06 -8.81
N PRO A 20 12.75 -4.11 -9.54
CA PRO A 20 12.18 -3.95 -10.87
C PRO A 20 10.75 -3.40 -10.86
N ILE A 21 10.02 -3.61 -9.76
CA ILE A 21 8.63 -3.18 -9.58
C ILE A 21 8.26 -3.21 -8.10
N GLY A 22 7.38 -2.32 -7.66
CA GLY A 22 6.85 -2.29 -6.28
C GLY A 22 5.66 -3.22 -6.02
N MET A 23 5.25 -4.03 -7.00
CA MET A 23 4.17 -5.02 -6.85
C MET A 23 4.36 -6.11 -7.90
N LEU A 24 4.65 -7.33 -7.47
CA LEU A 24 4.82 -8.46 -8.38
C LEU A 24 3.49 -8.79 -9.07
N GLY A 25 3.55 -9.20 -10.34
CA GLY A 25 2.37 -9.53 -11.16
C GLY A 25 1.86 -8.35 -11.99
N TYR A 26 2.21 -7.10 -11.66
CA TYR A 26 1.83 -5.94 -12.48
C TYR A 26 2.57 -5.90 -13.82
N GLY A 27 3.72 -6.58 -13.90
CA GLY A 27 4.57 -6.61 -15.09
C GLY A 27 5.65 -5.54 -15.03
N PHE A 28 6.87 -5.96 -15.35
CA PHE A 28 8.04 -5.08 -15.40
C PHE A 28 8.82 -5.27 -16.71
N ASP A 29 9.55 -4.22 -17.08
CA ASP A 29 10.48 -4.25 -18.21
C ASP A 29 11.76 -4.98 -17.81
N ALA A 30 12.08 -6.05 -18.52
CA ALA A 30 13.29 -6.83 -18.27
C ALA A 30 14.56 -6.02 -18.56
N ASN A 31 14.52 -5.07 -19.49
CA ASN A 31 15.66 -4.22 -19.83
C ASN A 31 16.04 -3.30 -18.66
N ASP A 32 15.05 -2.74 -17.96
CA ASP A 32 15.31 -1.91 -16.76
C ASP A 32 15.99 -2.73 -15.67
N LEU A 33 15.50 -3.96 -15.42
CA LEU A 33 16.12 -4.88 -14.47
C LEU A 33 17.56 -5.23 -14.87
N GLU A 34 17.76 -5.66 -16.12
CA GLU A 34 19.08 -6.02 -16.64
C GLU A 34 20.05 -4.84 -16.57
N ASN A 35 19.62 -3.63 -16.92
CA ASN A 35 20.40 -2.40 -16.81
C ASN A 35 20.80 -2.10 -15.35
N GLY A 36 19.84 -2.18 -14.42
CA GLY A 36 20.12 -1.99 -12.98
C GLY A 36 21.14 -3.01 -12.46
N LEU A 37 21.03 -4.27 -12.89
CA LEU A 37 22.00 -5.32 -12.55
C LEU A 37 23.38 -5.05 -13.18
N GLU A 38 23.47 -4.64 -14.44
CA GLU A 38 24.74 -4.32 -15.08
C GLU A 38 25.45 -3.13 -14.40
N ILE A 39 24.71 -2.09 -14.03
CA ILE A 39 25.24 -0.94 -13.28
C ILE A 39 25.77 -1.39 -11.91
N THR A 40 24.99 -2.16 -11.16
CA THR A 40 25.36 -2.56 -9.79
C THR A 40 26.55 -3.55 -9.79
N LEU A 41 26.54 -4.54 -10.68
CA LEU A 41 27.56 -5.59 -10.76
C LEU A 41 28.90 -5.10 -11.33
N SER A 42 28.98 -3.86 -11.82
CA SER A 42 30.25 -3.20 -12.14
C SER A 42 31.13 -2.94 -10.91
N THR A 43 30.56 -3.07 -9.70
CA THR A 43 31.27 -2.98 -8.43
C THR A 43 31.38 -4.35 -7.76
N ASN A 44 32.30 -4.50 -6.81
CA ASN A 44 32.44 -5.73 -6.01
C ASN A 44 31.45 -5.81 -4.83
N ALA A 45 30.49 -4.89 -4.72
CA ALA A 45 29.53 -4.89 -3.62
C ALA A 45 28.45 -5.98 -3.82
N PRO A 46 28.01 -6.66 -2.75
CA PRO A 46 26.88 -7.59 -2.81
C PRO A 46 25.65 -6.91 -3.41
N THR A 47 24.93 -7.64 -4.26
CA THR A 47 23.78 -7.12 -5.02
C THR A 47 22.64 -8.13 -4.95
N ALA A 48 21.42 -7.67 -4.70
CA ALA A 48 20.20 -8.48 -4.70
C ALA A 48 19.08 -7.85 -5.53
N ILE A 49 18.17 -8.69 -6.00
CA ILE A 49 16.87 -8.27 -6.51
C ILE A 49 15.87 -8.39 -5.36
N ILE A 50 15.17 -7.30 -5.01
CA ILE A 50 14.22 -7.30 -3.90
C ILE A 50 12.89 -6.72 -4.35
N ILE A 51 11.80 -7.40 -4.02
CA ILE A 51 10.42 -6.99 -4.29
C ILE A 51 9.58 -7.26 -3.03
N ASP A 52 8.88 -6.26 -2.54
CA ASP A 52 7.75 -6.49 -1.62
C ASP A 52 6.45 -6.30 -2.41
N SER A 53 5.42 -7.09 -2.08
CA SER A 53 4.09 -7.00 -2.70
C SER A 53 3.00 -6.76 -1.66
N GLY A 54 3.37 -6.31 -0.48
CA GLY A 54 2.46 -6.11 0.63
C GLY A 54 1.44 -5.02 0.35
N SER A 55 0.14 -5.32 0.48
CA SER A 55 -0.87 -4.29 0.26
C SER A 55 -2.25 -4.59 0.82
N THR A 56 -2.82 -3.59 1.50
CA THR A 56 -4.23 -3.52 1.89
C THR A 56 -5.09 -2.74 0.89
N ASP A 57 -4.50 -2.15 -0.16
CA ASP A 57 -5.21 -1.26 -1.10
C ASP A 57 -6.29 -1.98 -1.92
N GLY A 58 -6.09 -3.28 -2.18
CA GLY A 58 -7.07 -4.11 -2.91
C GLY A 58 -8.28 -4.52 -2.06
N GLY A 59 -8.36 -4.09 -0.80
CA GLY A 59 -9.42 -4.47 0.12
C GLY A 59 -9.21 -5.85 0.77
N PRO A 60 -10.23 -6.36 1.48
CA PRO A 60 -10.12 -7.50 2.40
C PRO A 60 -10.20 -8.89 1.75
N ASN A 61 -10.52 -8.95 0.45
CA ASN A 61 -10.87 -10.21 -0.22
C ASN A 61 -9.80 -11.29 -0.14
N LYS A 62 -8.51 -10.92 -0.18
CA LYS A 62 -7.40 -11.90 -0.14
C LYS A 62 -7.41 -12.69 1.17
N LEU A 63 -7.53 -11.96 2.28
CA LEU A 63 -7.58 -12.53 3.64
C LEU A 63 -8.89 -13.28 3.92
N ALA A 64 -10.02 -12.83 3.39
CA ALA A 64 -11.32 -13.46 3.66
C ALA A 64 -11.63 -14.64 2.73
N LEU A 65 -11.16 -14.61 1.48
CA LEU A 65 -11.59 -15.52 0.40
C LEU A 65 -10.43 -16.31 -0.23
N GLY A 66 -9.17 -16.03 0.11
CA GLY A 66 -7.99 -16.74 -0.40
C GLY A 66 -7.63 -16.40 -1.85
N GLY A 67 -8.08 -15.24 -2.35
CA GLY A 67 -7.66 -14.73 -3.66
C GLY A 67 -6.30 -14.04 -3.62
N THR A 68 -5.70 -13.80 -4.78
CA THR A 68 -4.44 -13.05 -4.91
C THR A 68 -4.67 -11.68 -5.56
N THR A 69 -3.67 -10.78 -5.47
CA THR A 69 -3.75 -9.42 -6.04
C THR A 69 -3.92 -9.40 -7.56
N THR A 70 -3.28 -10.33 -8.26
CA THR A 70 -3.40 -10.50 -9.72
C THR A 70 -3.57 -11.97 -10.07
N PRO A 71 -4.12 -12.31 -11.25
CA PRO A 71 -4.22 -13.72 -11.68
C PRO A 71 -2.86 -14.43 -11.67
N ARG A 72 -2.87 -15.73 -11.34
CA ARG A 72 -1.69 -16.60 -11.26
C ARG A 72 -0.73 -16.46 -12.45
N SER A 73 -1.27 -16.41 -13.67
CA SER A 73 -0.48 -16.27 -14.91
C SER A 73 0.37 -14.99 -14.96
N SER A 74 -0.03 -13.95 -14.22
CA SER A 74 0.74 -12.71 -14.11
C SER A 74 1.99 -12.90 -13.23
N TYR A 75 1.87 -13.65 -12.14
CA TYR A 75 3.02 -14.04 -11.31
C TYR A 75 3.96 -14.97 -12.07
N GLU A 76 3.43 -15.96 -12.79
CA GLU A 76 4.24 -16.88 -13.63
C GLU A 76 5.08 -16.10 -14.66
N ARG A 77 4.45 -15.15 -15.38
CA ARG A 77 5.13 -14.29 -16.35
C ARG A 77 6.33 -13.55 -15.73
N ASP A 78 6.14 -12.98 -14.54
CA ASP A 78 7.15 -12.14 -13.89
C ASP A 78 8.23 -13.00 -13.22
N LEU A 79 7.87 -14.08 -12.53
CA LEU A 79 8.80 -15.03 -11.92
C LEU A 79 9.70 -15.69 -12.96
N ARG A 80 9.18 -16.01 -14.17
CA ARG A 80 9.99 -16.57 -15.26
C ARG A 80 11.12 -15.62 -15.67
N LYS A 81 10.87 -14.31 -15.70
CA LYS A 81 11.89 -13.28 -15.98
C LYS A 81 12.89 -13.16 -14.82
N LEU A 82 12.40 -13.17 -13.58
CA LEU A 82 13.25 -13.02 -12.38
C LEU A 82 14.16 -14.22 -12.17
N ILE A 83 13.63 -15.45 -12.29
CA ILE A 83 14.42 -16.69 -12.18
C ILE A 83 15.51 -16.72 -13.26
N ARG A 84 15.19 -16.30 -14.49
CA ARG A 84 16.20 -16.15 -15.54
C ARG A 84 17.30 -15.16 -15.14
N ALA A 85 16.95 -14.03 -14.53
CA ALA A 85 17.93 -13.06 -14.05
C ALA A 85 18.80 -13.65 -12.92
N VAL A 86 18.23 -14.40 -11.97
CA VAL A 86 18.99 -15.12 -10.92
C VAL A 86 20.00 -16.09 -11.56
N LYS A 87 19.58 -16.90 -12.53
CA LYS A 87 20.46 -17.85 -13.24
C LYS A 87 21.60 -17.18 -14.00
N ILE A 88 21.33 -16.06 -14.68
CA ILE A 88 22.31 -15.34 -15.52
C ILE A 88 23.27 -14.50 -14.66
N TYR A 89 22.73 -13.67 -13.77
CA TYR A 89 23.49 -12.66 -13.03
C TYR A 89 24.03 -13.17 -11.69
N ARG A 90 23.57 -14.34 -11.20
CA ARG A 90 24.03 -14.96 -9.96
C ARG A 90 23.88 -14.00 -8.77
N VAL A 91 22.69 -13.46 -8.63
CA VAL A 91 22.27 -12.58 -7.52
C VAL A 91 21.04 -13.18 -6.85
N PRO A 92 20.92 -13.11 -5.52
CA PRO A 92 19.75 -13.61 -4.81
C PRO A 92 18.51 -12.76 -5.15
N LEU A 93 17.36 -13.42 -5.16
CA LEU A 93 16.04 -12.82 -5.30
C LEU A 93 15.28 -12.93 -3.97
N LEU A 94 14.81 -11.80 -3.43
CA LEU A 94 13.96 -11.76 -2.26
C LEU A 94 12.58 -11.24 -2.66
N ILE A 95 11.54 -11.99 -2.33
CA ILE A 95 10.14 -11.61 -2.53
C ILE A 95 9.42 -11.72 -1.19
N SER A 96 8.79 -10.64 -0.74
CA SER A 96 7.95 -10.67 0.45
C SER A 96 6.48 -10.38 0.15
N SER A 97 5.63 -10.78 1.10
CA SER A 97 4.17 -10.66 1.01
C SER A 97 3.59 -11.37 -0.22
N ALA A 98 3.94 -12.65 -0.40
CA ALA A 98 3.47 -13.49 -1.52
C ALA A 98 1.95 -13.39 -1.73
N GLY A 99 1.49 -13.27 -2.98
CA GLY A 99 0.06 -13.07 -3.32
C GLY A 99 -0.54 -11.70 -2.95
N GLY A 100 0.18 -10.92 -2.15
CA GLY A 100 -0.09 -9.54 -1.73
C GLY A 100 -0.57 -9.38 -0.29
N ASP A 101 -1.10 -10.43 0.31
CA ASP A 101 -1.38 -10.52 1.75
C ASP A 101 -0.39 -11.43 2.50
N GLY A 102 0.44 -12.21 1.79
CA GLY A 102 1.46 -13.05 2.39
C GLY A 102 0.93 -14.18 3.27
N SER A 103 -0.24 -14.76 2.96
CA SER A 103 -0.71 -15.98 3.62
C SER A 103 0.23 -17.17 3.38
N ASP A 104 0.20 -18.16 4.27
CA ASP A 104 1.01 -19.39 4.09
C ASP A 104 0.63 -20.14 2.81
N ALA A 105 -0.65 -20.08 2.41
CA ALA A 105 -1.14 -20.64 1.15
C ALA A 105 -0.53 -19.95 -0.07
N HIS A 106 -0.37 -18.62 -0.03
CA HIS A 106 0.23 -17.88 -1.14
C HIS A 106 1.75 -18.04 -1.21
N VAL A 107 2.43 -18.24 -0.08
CA VAL A 107 3.85 -18.64 -0.10
C VAL A 107 4.01 -19.97 -0.81
N LYS A 108 3.17 -20.97 -0.50
CA LYS A 108 3.17 -22.27 -1.16
C LYS A 108 2.85 -22.16 -2.65
N GLU A 109 1.85 -21.37 -3.04
CA GLU A 109 1.52 -21.10 -4.44
C GLU A 109 2.73 -20.56 -5.22
N PHE A 110 3.53 -19.68 -4.61
CA PHE A 110 4.74 -19.16 -5.24
C PHE A 110 5.83 -20.23 -5.38
N LEU A 111 5.99 -21.10 -4.39
CA LEU A 111 6.89 -22.25 -4.49
C LEU A 111 6.46 -23.20 -5.64
N ASP A 112 5.16 -23.45 -5.77
CA ASP A 112 4.60 -24.29 -6.85
C ASP A 112 4.84 -23.66 -8.23
N ILE A 113 4.66 -22.33 -8.37
CA ILE A 113 4.99 -21.63 -9.62
C ILE A 113 6.48 -21.74 -9.96
N ILE A 114 7.37 -21.61 -8.96
CA ILE A 114 8.83 -21.74 -9.18
C ILE A 114 9.17 -23.17 -9.63
N ASP A 115 8.57 -24.18 -9.01
CA ASP A 115 8.75 -25.59 -9.38
C ASP A 115 8.27 -25.87 -10.80
N GLU A 116 7.07 -25.41 -11.17
CA GLU A 116 6.56 -25.53 -12.53
C GLU A 116 7.43 -24.82 -13.57
N ILE A 117 7.93 -23.62 -13.26
CA ILE A 117 8.85 -22.89 -14.16
C ILE A 117 10.11 -23.72 -14.38
N GLN A 118 10.68 -24.30 -13.31
CA GLN A 118 11.88 -25.12 -13.37
C GLN A 118 11.68 -26.43 -14.14
N GLN A 119 10.51 -27.06 -14.03
CA GLN A 119 10.15 -28.26 -14.80
C GLN A 119 9.90 -27.95 -16.28
N SER A 120 9.39 -26.75 -16.60
CA SER A 120 9.10 -26.31 -17.98
C SER A 120 10.32 -25.80 -18.75
N ASP A 121 11.49 -25.70 -18.12
CA ASP A 121 12.66 -25.06 -18.72
C ASP A 121 13.39 -25.99 -19.71
N ASP A 122 12.87 -26.08 -20.93
CA ASP A 122 13.38 -26.93 -22.02
C ASP A 122 14.73 -26.43 -22.63
N GLN A 123 15.28 -25.32 -22.14
CA GLN A 123 16.44 -24.64 -22.77
C GLN A 123 17.82 -25.24 -22.41
N GLY A 124 17.87 -26.37 -21.70
CA GLY A 124 19.12 -27.07 -21.40
C GLY A 124 20.00 -26.44 -20.32
N ASP A 125 19.49 -25.45 -19.57
CA ASP A 125 20.12 -24.80 -18.41
C ASP A 125 19.38 -25.19 -17.11
N SER A 126 19.16 -26.50 -16.96
CA SER A 126 18.57 -27.07 -15.74
C SER A 126 19.56 -26.88 -14.60
N VAL A 127 19.19 -26.05 -13.63
CA VAL A 127 19.91 -25.82 -12.38
C VAL A 127 18.98 -26.07 -11.23
N LYS A 128 19.52 -26.53 -10.11
CA LYS A 128 18.79 -26.69 -8.86
C LYS A 128 18.97 -25.43 -8.02
N LEU A 129 17.85 -24.79 -7.68
CA LEU A 129 17.80 -23.56 -6.92
C LEU A 129 17.59 -23.85 -5.43
N LYS A 130 18.32 -23.17 -4.57
CA LYS A 130 18.13 -23.17 -3.12
C LYS A 130 17.12 -22.09 -2.73
N VAL A 131 15.94 -22.51 -2.32
CA VAL A 131 14.81 -21.63 -2.03
C VAL A 131 14.50 -21.64 -0.54
N LEU A 132 14.45 -20.47 0.07
CA LEU A 132 14.02 -20.26 1.45
C LEU A 132 12.57 -19.79 1.45
N ALA A 133 11.74 -20.37 2.32
CA ALA A 133 10.35 -19.96 2.49
C ALA A 133 10.12 -19.54 3.95
N ILE A 134 9.61 -18.32 4.17
CA ILE A 134 9.23 -17.81 5.50
C ILE A 134 7.71 -17.69 5.58
N TYR A 135 7.13 -18.25 6.63
CA TYR A 135 5.71 -18.27 6.93
C TYR A 135 5.40 -17.37 8.11
N SER A 136 4.25 -16.70 8.06
CA SER A 136 3.88 -15.65 9.03
C SER A 136 2.39 -15.65 9.37
N GLN A 137 1.66 -16.69 8.95
CA GLN A 137 0.28 -16.88 9.37
C GLN A 137 0.23 -17.35 10.83
N ALA A 138 -0.64 -16.73 11.62
CA ALA A 138 -0.87 -17.09 13.02
C ALA A 138 -2.18 -17.85 13.20
N SER A 139 -2.26 -18.63 14.28
CA SER A 139 -3.49 -19.27 14.70
C SER A 139 -4.44 -18.26 15.38
N PRO A 140 -5.77 -18.45 15.26
CA PRO A 140 -6.75 -17.72 16.06
C PRO A 140 -6.49 -17.82 17.57
N ASP A 141 -6.01 -18.98 18.04
CA ASP A 141 -5.72 -19.24 19.46
C ASP A 141 -4.67 -18.28 20.04
N LEU A 142 -3.62 -17.94 19.25
CA LEU A 142 -2.62 -16.96 19.66
C LEU A 142 -3.27 -15.59 19.93
N LEU A 143 -4.15 -15.14 19.02
CA LEU A 143 -4.82 -13.85 19.14
C LEU A 143 -5.84 -13.86 20.29
N LEU A 144 -6.58 -14.94 20.48
CA LEU A 144 -7.49 -15.09 21.62
C LEU A 144 -6.72 -15.01 22.96
N GLN A 145 -5.57 -15.67 23.05
CA GLN A 145 -4.70 -15.60 24.23
C GLN A 145 -4.19 -14.18 24.48
N LYS A 146 -3.69 -13.48 23.44
CA LYS A 146 -3.19 -12.11 23.60
C LYS A 146 -4.33 -11.13 23.89
N LEU A 147 -5.52 -11.32 23.32
CA LEU A 147 -6.73 -10.53 23.61
C LEU A 147 -7.14 -10.68 25.09
N ALA A 148 -7.24 -11.91 25.59
CA ALA A 148 -7.62 -12.20 26.98
C ALA A 148 -6.62 -11.60 28.00
N ASN A 149 -5.36 -11.45 27.60
CA ASN A 149 -4.30 -10.87 28.44
C ASN A 149 -4.10 -9.36 28.25
N ASN A 150 -4.97 -8.67 27.49
CA ASN A 150 -4.84 -7.24 27.16
C ASN A 150 -3.50 -6.89 26.47
N LYS A 151 -3.02 -7.76 25.59
CA LYS A 151 -1.76 -7.63 24.83
C LYS A 151 -1.99 -7.29 23.36
N ILE A 152 -3.15 -6.70 23.05
CA ILE A 152 -3.56 -6.30 21.69
C ILE A 152 -4.08 -4.87 21.71
N SER A 153 -3.69 -4.07 20.73
CA SER A 153 -4.22 -2.72 20.50
C SER A 153 -4.50 -2.48 19.02
N GLY A 154 -5.39 -1.53 18.69
CA GLY A 154 -5.60 -1.11 17.30
C GLY A 154 -4.33 -0.46 16.72
N CYS A 155 -4.12 -0.56 15.41
CA CYS A 155 -2.98 0.14 14.75
C CYS A 155 -3.14 1.67 14.67
N GLY A 156 -4.33 2.18 14.97
CA GLY A 156 -4.66 3.60 14.95
C GLY A 156 -6.01 3.85 15.64
N PRO A 157 -6.34 5.12 15.93
CA PRO A 157 -7.57 5.48 16.65
C PRO A 157 -8.84 5.13 15.88
N CYS A 158 -8.76 4.97 14.56
CA CYS A 158 -9.90 4.63 13.71
C CYS A 158 -10.16 3.12 13.60
N VAL A 159 -9.30 2.28 14.17
CA VAL A 159 -9.47 0.82 14.14
C VAL A 159 -10.50 0.40 15.20
N PRO A 160 -11.56 -0.33 14.83
CA PRO A 160 -12.53 -0.85 15.80
C PRO A 160 -11.89 -1.79 16.83
N PHE A 161 -12.46 -1.86 18.04
CA PHE A 161 -12.01 -2.83 19.05
C PHE A 161 -12.13 -4.27 18.53
N LEU A 162 -11.06 -5.05 18.72
CA LEU A 162 -11.04 -6.47 18.37
C LEU A 162 -11.93 -7.28 19.33
N THR A 163 -12.76 -8.17 18.77
CA THR A 163 -13.55 -9.14 19.55
C THR A 163 -13.15 -10.59 19.26
N GLU A 164 -13.50 -11.51 20.15
CA GLU A 164 -13.33 -12.95 19.90
C GLU A 164 -14.08 -13.41 18.64
N VAL A 165 -15.26 -12.84 18.38
CA VAL A 165 -16.06 -13.13 17.19
C VAL A 165 -15.32 -12.72 15.92
N ASP A 166 -14.64 -11.57 15.93
CA ASP A 166 -13.84 -11.11 14.80
C ASP A 166 -12.67 -12.05 14.51
N ILE A 167 -11.98 -12.51 15.56
CA ILE A 167 -10.86 -13.45 15.45
C ILE A 167 -11.34 -14.78 14.86
N LEU A 168 -12.39 -15.38 15.44
CA LEU A 168 -12.92 -16.68 15.03
C LEU A 168 -13.56 -16.65 13.64
N ALA A 169 -14.09 -15.50 13.20
CA ALA A 169 -14.66 -15.33 11.86
C ALA A 169 -13.61 -15.07 10.77
N SER A 170 -12.33 -14.92 11.13
CA SER A 170 -11.25 -14.62 10.18
C SER A 170 -10.54 -15.90 9.74
N PRO A 171 -10.74 -16.39 8.49
CA PRO A 171 -10.13 -17.63 8.03
C PRO A 171 -8.61 -17.53 7.84
N THR A 172 -8.08 -16.32 7.59
CA THR A 172 -6.64 -16.08 7.44
C THR A 172 -6.24 -14.88 8.29
N ILE A 173 -5.21 -15.08 9.11
CA ILE A 173 -4.64 -14.08 10.02
C ILE A 173 -3.13 -14.06 9.81
N VAL A 174 -2.59 -12.96 9.30
CA VAL A 174 -1.17 -12.83 8.95
C VAL A 174 -0.49 -11.79 9.83
N GLY A 175 0.71 -12.09 10.30
CA GLY A 175 1.56 -11.15 11.04
C GLY A 175 2.54 -10.44 10.11
N GLN A 176 2.56 -9.12 10.12
CA GLN A 176 3.48 -8.30 9.35
C GLN A 176 4.87 -8.28 10.00
N ILE A 177 5.72 -9.26 9.64
CA ILE A 177 7.01 -9.49 10.29
C ILE A 177 8.07 -8.42 9.97
N GLY A 178 8.99 -8.21 10.93
CA GLY A 178 10.18 -7.37 10.77
C GLY A 178 11.31 -8.04 9.96
N PRO A 179 12.50 -7.43 9.93
CA PRO A 179 13.66 -7.98 9.21
C PRO A 179 14.31 -9.21 9.88
N GLU A 180 14.02 -9.48 11.15
CA GLU A 180 14.71 -10.49 11.97
C GLU A 180 14.63 -11.90 11.36
N PRO A 181 13.45 -12.40 10.93
CA PRO A 181 13.32 -13.71 10.28
C PRO A 181 14.15 -13.85 9.00
N PHE A 182 14.24 -12.77 8.21
CA PHE A 182 15.00 -12.75 6.96
C PHE A 182 16.50 -12.80 7.24
N VAL A 183 16.99 -12.00 8.20
CA VAL A 183 18.41 -12.01 8.59
C VAL A 183 18.81 -13.40 9.10
N GLN A 184 17.97 -14.03 9.92
CA GLN A 184 18.21 -15.37 10.44
C GLN A 184 18.29 -16.41 9.31
N ALA A 185 17.30 -16.42 8.40
CA ALA A 185 17.28 -17.37 7.29
C ALA A 185 18.50 -17.20 6.36
N MET A 186 18.88 -15.96 6.05
CA MET A 186 20.08 -15.66 5.24
C MET A 186 21.39 -16.00 5.97
N ALA A 187 21.46 -15.80 7.29
CA ALA A 187 22.63 -16.20 8.09
C ALA A 187 22.82 -17.72 8.12
N THR A 188 21.73 -18.49 8.20
CA THR A 188 21.77 -19.96 8.16
C THR A 188 22.10 -20.49 6.76
N HIS A 189 21.60 -19.84 5.71
CA HIS A 189 21.83 -20.22 4.32
C HIS A 189 22.30 -19.02 3.48
N PRO A 190 23.57 -18.59 3.62
CA PRO A 190 24.10 -17.42 2.91
C PRO A 190 24.24 -17.62 1.39
N ASP A 191 24.13 -18.87 0.92
CA ASP A 191 24.20 -19.33 -0.46
C ASP A 191 22.81 -19.58 -1.09
N PHE A 192 21.76 -18.93 -0.57
CA PHE A 192 20.43 -19.04 -1.14
C PHE A 192 20.30 -18.34 -2.51
N ASP A 193 19.42 -18.87 -3.36
CA ASP A 193 19.11 -18.30 -4.67
C ASP A 193 17.84 -17.43 -4.62
N ILE A 194 16.82 -17.92 -3.92
CA ILE A 194 15.51 -17.27 -3.81
C ILE A 194 15.04 -17.34 -2.36
N LEU A 195 14.47 -16.25 -1.85
CA LEU A 195 13.76 -16.20 -0.59
C LEU A 195 12.34 -15.69 -0.85
N ILE A 196 11.33 -16.46 -0.49
CA ILE A 196 9.92 -16.07 -0.52
C ILE A 196 9.41 -15.95 0.91
N SER A 197 8.73 -14.86 1.26
CA SER A 197 8.10 -14.72 2.57
C SER A 197 6.60 -14.49 2.48
N GLY A 198 5.93 -14.83 3.57
CA GLY A 198 4.60 -14.35 3.90
C GLY A 198 4.59 -12.85 4.19
N ARG A 199 3.56 -12.39 4.91
CA ARG A 199 3.31 -10.97 5.18
C ARG A 199 4.50 -10.35 5.89
N ALA A 200 5.12 -9.36 5.29
CA ALA A 200 6.23 -8.62 5.88
C ALA A 200 5.90 -7.13 5.94
N TYR A 201 6.56 -6.43 6.85
CA TYR A 201 6.60 -4.97 6.78
C TYR A 201 7.39 -4.62 5.53
N ASP A 202 6.83 -3.77 4.69
CA ASP A 202 7.26 -3.58 3.32
C ASP A 202 8.79 -3.26 3.19
N PRO A 203 9.44 -2.49 4.11
CA PRO A 203 10.89 -2.31 4.15
C PRO A 203 11.71 -3.53 4.63
N SER A 204 11.11 -4.50 5.33
CA SER A 204 11.82 -5.60 6.01
C SER A 204 12.81 -6.38 5.14
N PRO A 205 12.49 -6.85 3.92
CA PRO A 205 13.48 -7.60 3.12
C PRO A 205 14.68 -6.72 2.71
N TYR A 206 14.45 -5.43 2.48
CA TYR A 206 15.50 -4.45 2.16
C TYR A 206 16.42 -4.22 3.36
N VAL A 207 15.83 -3.98 4.52
CA VAL A 207 16.55 -3.80 5.79
C VAL A 207 17.35 -5.05 6.12
N ALA A 208 16.75 -6.23 5.97
CA ALA A 208 17.38 -7.50 6.27
C ALA A 208 18.62 -7.74 5.38
N PHE A 209 18.53 -7.47 4.08
CA PHE A 209 19.68 -7.65 3.17
C PHE A 209 20.84 -6.72 3.53
N CYS A 210 20.54 -5.45 3.85
CA CYS A 210 21.56 -4.49 4.30
C CYS A 210 22.17 -4.93 5.63
N ALA A 211 21.32 -5.29 6.60
CA ALA A 211 21.74 -5.72 7.92
C ALA A 211 22.61 -6.97 7.87
N PHE A 212 22.22 -7.99 7.11
CA PHE A 212 22.99 -9.22 6.89
C PHE A 212 24.42 -8.93 6.43
N HIS A 213 24.61 -7.97 5.50
CA HIS A 213 25.94 -7.58 5.05
C HIS A 213 26.70 -6.67 6.02
N ALA A 214 26.02 -5.93 6.88
CA ALA A 214 26.65 -5.14 7.94
C ALA A 214 27.18 -6.03 9.08
N VAL A 215 26.38 -7.01 9.49
CA VAL A 215 26.72 -7.92 10.61
C VAL A 215 27.76 -8.96 10.23
N ASN A 216 27.66 -9.56 9.04
CA ASN A 216 28.62 -10.58 8.58
C ASN A 216 30.04 -10.03 8.41
N LYS A 217 30.20 -8.71 8.25
CA LYS A 217 31.52 -8.06 8.18
C LYS A 217 32.09 -7.69 9.54
N THR A 218 31.29 -7.73 10.60
CA THR A 218 31.63 -7.14 11.91
C THR A 218 31.48 -8.08 13.11
N ASP A 219 31.08 -9.35 12.92
CA ASP A 219 30.75 -10.33 13.98
C ASP A 219 29.72 -9.83 15.01
N ARG A 220 29.01 -8.73 14.72
CA ARG A 220 28.03 -8.13 15.61
C ARG A 220 26.64 -8.71 15.36
N PRO A 221 25.86 -9.09 16.39
CA PRO A 221 24.45 -9.43 16.25
C PRO A 221 23.64 -8.32 15.56
N PHE A 222 22.57 -8.69 14.83
CA PHE A 222 21.59 -7.74 14.28
C PHE A 222 21.12 -6.72 15.34
N LYS A 223 20.93 -7.22 16.57
CA LYS A 223 20.51 -6.43 17.72
C LYS A 223 21.53 -5.35 18.14
N GLU A 224 22.75 -5.33 17.63
CA GLU A 224 23.76 -4.30 17.94
C GLU A 224 23.94 -3.23 16.86
N LEU A 225 23.15 -3.27 15.78
CA LEU A 225 23.16 -2.19 14.78
C LEU A 225 22.66 -0.88 15.39
N GLY A 226 23.40 0.20 15.13
CA GLY A 226 23.07 1.54 15.59
C GLY A 226 21.74 2.04 15.02
N ALA A 227 21.02 2.84 15.81
CA ALA A 227 19.73 3.41 15.43
C ALA A 227 19.78 4.25 14.15
N ASP A 228 20.91 4.93 13.89
CA ASP A 228 21.19 5.69 12.68
C ASP A 228 21.38 4.79 11.45
N VAL A 229 22.16 3.73 11.57
CA VAL A 229 22.38 2.75 10.48
C VAL A 229 21.07 2.06 10.13
N LEU A 230 20.33 1.57 11.13
CA LEU A 230 19.04 0.93 10.93
C LEU A 230 17.98 1.92 10.39
N GLY A 231 18.03 3.17 10.83
CA GLY A 231 17.20 4.26 10.30
C GLY A 231 17.45 4.49 8.81
N GLY A 232 18.72 4.55 8.41
CA GLY A 232 19.14 4.60 7.01
C GLY A 232 18.62 3.44 6.17
N PHE A 233 18.81 2.20 6.63
CA PHE A 233 18.33 1.00 5.93
C PHE A 233 16.80 0.99 5.80
N THR A 234 16.08 1.38 6.85
CA THR A 234 14.61 1.39 6.85
C THR A 234 14.05 2.48 5.96
N HIS A 235 14.68 3.66 5.93
CA HIS A 235 14.30 4.75 5.04
C HIS A 235 14.53 4.38 3.57
N MET A 236 15.64 3.73 3.25
CA MET A 236 15.89 3.19 1.92
C MET A 236 14.82 2.16 1.53
N GLY A 237 14.53 1.20 2.42
CA GLY A 237 13.48 0.20 2.22
C GLY A 237 12.10 0.83 1.98
N LYS A 238 11.72 1.83 2.77
CA LYS A 238 10.45 2.58 2.61
C LYS A 238 10.29 3.19 1.23
N ILE A 239 11.38 3.61 0.59
CA ILE A 239 11.33 4.18 -0.76
C ILE A 239 11.32 3.06 -1.80
N MET A 240 12.21 2.09 -1.66
CA MET A 240 12.40 1.01 -2.62
C MET A 240 11.24 0.00 -2.65
N GLU A 241 10.46 -0.15 -1.57
CA GLU A 241 9.29 -1.04 -1.53
C GLU A 241 8.26 -0.72 -2.63
N CYS A 242 8.16 0.56 -3.01
CA CYS A 242 7.28 1.03 -4.07
C CYS A 242 7.97 1.06 -5.45
N GLY A 243 9.18 0.50 -5.58
CA GLY A 243 10.01 0.61 -6.78
C GLY A 243 10.47 2.05 -7.04
N GLY A 244 10.34 2.52 -8.29
CA GLY A 244 10.79 3.84 -8.72
C GLY A 244 9.76 4.97 -8.62
N VAL A 245 8.66 4.78 -7.88
CA VAL A 245 7.52 5.72 -7.87
C VAL A 245 7.88 7.10 -7.30
N CYS A 246 8.97 7.22 -6.55
CA CYS A 246 9.51 8.51 -6.09
C CYS A 246 10.16 9.35 -7.20
N ALA A 247 10.33 8.83 -8.41
CA ALA A 247 10.92 9.56 -9.53
C ALA A 247 9.91 10.45 -10.27
N THR A 248 10.44 11.41 -11.04
CA THR A 248 9.69 12.25 -11.96
C THR A 248 10.28 12.22 -13.38
N PRO A 249 9.51 11.81 -14.41
CA PRO A 249 8.26 11.05 -14.32
C PRO A 249 8.43 9.75 -13.49
N LYS A 250 7.30 9.14 -13.10
CA LYS A 250 7.32 7.91 -12.30
C LYS A 250 8.07 6.80 -13.04
N SER A 251 8.97 6.13 -12.33
CA SER A 251 9.61 4.90 -12.78
C SER A 251 8.98 3.71 -12.08
N SER A 252 8.84 2.58 -12.77
CA SER A 252 8.48 1.32 -12.10
C SER A 252 9.66 0.76 -11.32
N ALA A 253 10.85 0.82 -11.92
CA ALA A 253 12.07 0.23 -11.41
C ALA A 253 13.02 1.28 -10.79
N ALA A 254 13.77 0.88 -9.77
CA ALA A 254 14.82 1.69 -9.17
C ALA A 254 15.98 0.81 -8.67
N MET A 255 17.10 1.44 -8.40
CA MET A 255 18.22 0.84 -7.69
C MET A 255 18.67 1.72 -6.53
N ALA A 256 19.22 1.07 -5.51
CA ALA A 256 19.84 1.72 -4.37
C ALA A 256 21.29 1.27 -4.17
N LYS A 257 22.17 2.23 -3.83
CA LYS A 257 23.50 1.95 -3.27
C LYS A 257 23.46 2.30 -1.79
N VAL A 258 23.86 1.37 -0.92
CA VAL A 258 23.78 1.54 0.52
C VAL A 258 25.18 1.53 1.11
N TYR A 259 25.48 2.46 2.01
CA TYR A 259 26.77 2.64 2.66
C TYR A 259 26.73 2.14 4.11
N ALA A 260 27.90 1.80 4.67
CA ALA A 260 27.97 1.17 5.99
C ALA A 260 27.48 2.08 7.15
N ASP A 261 27.43 3.39 6.93
CA ASP A 261 26.92 4.38 7.90
C ASP A 261 25.40 4.62 7.79
N GLY A 262 24.68 3.85 6.96
CA GLY A 262 23.25 4.03 6.70
C GLY A 262 22.91 5.09 5.66
N THR A 263 23.89 5.81 5.10
CA THR A 263 23.67 6.65 3.92
C THR A 263 23.26 5.77 2.74
N PHE A 264 22.41 6.29 1.85
CA PHE A 264 22.06 5.60 0.62
C PHE A 264 21.82 6.56 -0.55
N ASP A 265 22.05 6.05 -1.76
CA ASP A 265 21.75 6.72 -3.02
C ASP A 265 20.62 5.96 -3.73
N ILE A 266 19.60 6.67 -4.20
CA ILE A 266 18.49 6.12 -5.00
C ILE A 266 18.52 6.71 -6.39
N ARG A 267 18.33 5.81 -7.37
CA ARG A 267 18.32 6.13 -8.80
C ARG A 267 17.19 5.36 -9.50
N PRO A 268 16.33 6.02 -10.28
CA PRO A 268 15.36 5.32 -11.12
C PRO A 268 16.04 4.64 -12.31
N LEU A 269 15.43 3.58 -12.82
CA LEU A 269 15.97 2.82 -13.95
C LEU A 269 15.27 3.11 -15.28
N ALA A 270 14.03 3.60 -15.26
CA ALA A 270 13.33 3.99 -16.48
C ALA A 270 13.99 5.19 -17.16
N GLU A 271 14.12 5.10 -18.49
CA GLU A 271 14.69 6.16 -19.32
C GLU A 271 13.94 7.49 -19.14
N GLY A 272 14.68 8.61 -19.05
CA GLY A 272 14.12 9.95 -18.87
C GLY A 272 13.60 10.27 -17.47
N SER A 273 13.59 9.31 -16.54
CA SER A 273 13.18 9.53 -15.15
C SER A 273 14.34 10.00 -14.28
N ARG A 274 14.05 10.86 -13.30
CA ARG A 274 15.03 11.32 -12.30
C ARG A 274 14.44 11.41 -10.90
N CYS A 275 15.26 11.22 -9.88
CA CYS A 275 14.91 11.59 -8.51
C CYS A 275 15.27 13.05 -8.24
N THR A 276 14.42 13.78 -7.53
CA THR A 276 14.75 15.09 -6.96
C THR A 276 14.76 14.99 -5.43
N THR A 277 15.43 15.92 -4.76
CA THR A 277 15.46 15.94 -3.28
C THR A 277 14.05 15.98 -2.71
N GLN A 278 13.18 16.80 -3.30
CA GLN A 278 11.78 16.90 -2.93
C GLN A 278 11.02 15.60 -3.21
N SER A 279 11.20 14.95 -4.36
CA SER A 279 10.42 13.76 -4.71
C SER A 279 10.76 12.56 -3.83
N VAL A 280 12.04 12.43 -3.43
CA VAL A 280 12.50 11.42 -2.48
C VAL A 280 11.98 11.72 -1.07
N ALA A 281 12.06 12.96 -0.61
CA ALA A 281 11.48 13.36 0.67
C ALA A 281 9.95 13.15 0.71
N ALA A 282 9.25 13.48 -0.39
CA ALA A 282 7.81 13.38 -0.51
C ALA A 282 7.27 11.93 -0.47
N HIS A 283 8.14 10.94 -0.68
CA HIS A 283 7.74 9.54 -0.62
C HIS A 283 7.44 9.08 0.81
N SER A 284 7.95 9.77 1.84
CA SER A 284 7.58 9.54 3.25
C SER A 284 6.10 9.81 3.56
N LEU A 285 5.44 10.68 2.79
CA LEU A 285 4.01 10.95 2.92
C LEU A 285 3.14 9.81 2.40
N TYR A 286 3.67 9.01 1.46
CA TYR A 286 2.89 8.05 0.69
C TYR A 286 2.47 6.87 1.56
N GLU A 287 1.16 6.68 1.69
CA GLU A 287 0.52 5.58 2.41
C GLU A 287 0.82 5.50 3.92
N LYS A 288 1.15 6.64 4.54
CA LYS A 288 1.43 6.73 5.98
C LYS A 288 0.55 7.76 6.66
N SER A 289 0.13 7.51 7.90
CA SER A 289 -0.74 8.43 8.66
C SER A 289 -0.04 9.73 9.03
N ARG A 290 1.29 9.73 9.10
CA ARG A 290 2.14 10.93 9.28
C ARG A 290 3.42 10.77 8.45
N PRO A 291 4.11 11.87 8.10
CA PRO A 291 5.25 11.82 7.18
C PRO A 291 6.62 11.73 7.88
N ASP A 292 6.67 12.01 9.18
CA ASP A 292 7.90 12.24 9.94
C ASP A 292 8.27 11.09 10.90
N ILE A 293 7.27 10.35 11.42
CA ILE A 293 7.49 9.17 12.27
C ILE A 293 6.66 8.00 11.73
N LEU A 294 7.31 6.99 11.18
CA LEU A 294 6.66 5.86 10.52
C LEU A 294 6.76 4.61 11.41
N PRO A 295 5.65 4.13 12.00
CA PRO A 295 5.66 2.91 12.79
C PRO A 295 5.98 1.67 11.95
N GLY A 296 6.75 0.75 12.54
CA GLY A 296 7.03 -0.57 11.98
C GLY A 296 7.23 -1.60 13.09
N PRO A 297 7.47 -2.88 12.73
CA PRO A 297 7.79 -3.90 13.72
C PRO A 297 9.00 -3.50 14.56
N GLY A 298 8.86 -3.57 15.89
CA GLY A 298 9.94 -3.29 16.82
C GLY A 298 10.38 -1.82 16.97
N GLY A 299 9.65 -0.85 16.42
CA GLY A 299 10.02 0.55 16.58
C GLY A 299 9.39 1.52 15.58
N ASN A 300 10.00 2.69 15.45
CA ASN A 300 9.55 3.74 14.54
C ASN A 300 10.72 4.32 13.74
N LEU A 301 10.52 4.51 12.44
CA LEU A 301 11.43 5.28 11.60
C LEU A 301 11.16 6.78 11.78
N ASP A 302 12.12 7.51 12.35
CA ASP A 302 12.14 8.95 12.58
C ASP A 302 12.92 9.65 11.45
N LEU A 303 12.23 10.52 10.71
CA LEU A 303 12.75 11.22 9.53
C LEU A 303 13.03 12.71 9.81
N ASN A 304 12.87 13.19 11.04
CA ASN A 304 13.03 14.62 11.37
C ASN A 304 14.45 15.15 11.09
N THR A 305 15.46 14.28 11.14
CA THR A 305 16.87 14.61 10.87
C THR A 305 17.34 14.16 9.49
N ALA A 306 16.44 13.65 8.64
CA ALA A 306 16.78 13.21 7.30
C ALA A 306 17.13 14.39 6.39
N THR A 307 18.18 14.23 5.60
CA THR A 307 18.65 15.21 4.62
C THR A 307 18.78 14.56 3.25
N TYR A 308 18.54 15.35 2.20
CA TYR A 308 18.49 14.89 0.81
C TYR A 308 19.38 15.77 -0.06
N GLN A 309 20.19 15.14 -0.91
CA GLN A 309 21.14 15.83 -1.78
C GLN A 309 21.11 15.22 -3.18
N ALA A 310 20.83 16.04 -4.20
CA ALA A 310 21.00 15.62 -5.60
C ALA A 310 22.49 15.43 -5.92
N LEU A 311 22.83 14.33 -6.59
CA LEU A 311 24.18 14.04 -7.02
C LEU A 311 24.47 14.66 -8.40
N GLY A 312 25.76 14.74 -8.76
CA GLY A 312 26.22 15.41 -9.98
C GLY A 312 25.76 14.78 -11.29
N ASP A 313 25.20 13.56 -11.26
CA ASP A 313 24.64 12.90 -12.45
C ASP A 313 23.24 13.42 -12.85
N GLY A 314 22.64 14.28 -12.03
CA GLY A 314 21.34 14.90 -12.29
C GLY A 314 20.13 13.98 -12.17
N ILE A 315 20.32 12.71 -11.78
CA ILE A 315 19.24 11.71 -11.69
C ILE A 315 19.21 10.92 -10.39
N THR A 316 20.31 10.93 -9.63
CA THR A 316 20.45 10.22 -8.37
C THR A 316 20.32 11.19 -7.19
N VAL A 317 19.66 10.76 -6.12
CA VAL A 317 19.57 11.50 -4.85
C VAL A 317 20.15 10.66 -3.73
N ARG A 318 21.02 11.29 -2.95
CA ARG A 318 21.54 10.77 -1.68
C ARG A 318 20.65 11.19 -0.53
N ALA A 319 20.38 10.26 0.37
CA ALA A 319 19.70 10.53 1.63
C ALA A 319 20.51 9.99 2.82
N LYS A 320 20.46 10.72 3.94
CA LYS A 320 21.12 10.32 5.21
C LYS A 320 20.44 10.94 6.42
N GLY A 321 20.73 10.41 7.61
CA GLY A 321 20.32 11.01 8.89
C GLY A 321 18.95 10.56 9.42
N ALA A 322 18.34 9.53 8.83
CA ALA A 322 17.16 8.89 9.42
C ALA A 322 17.55 8.04 10.65
N ILE A 323 16.65 7.93 11.63
CA ILE A 323 16.89 7.20 12.88
C ILE A 323 15.78 6.18 13.09
N PHE A 324 16.10 4.92 13.38
CA PHE A 324 15.12 3.94 13.81
C PHE A 324 15.07 3.88 15.34
N ARG A 325 13.97 4.34 15.93
CA ARG A 325 13.71 4.33 17.37
C ARG A 325 13.19 2.96 17.76
N LEU A 326 14.07 2.12 18.31
CA LEU A 326 13.74 0.76 18.72
C LEU A 326 12.84 0.77 19.97
N SER A 327 11.85 -0.12 20.02
CA SER A 327 10.98 -0.28 21.19
C SER A 327 11.78 -0.67 22.43
N ARG A 328 12.70 -1.63 22.29
CA ARG A 328 13.58 -2.12 23.37
C ARG A 328 14.49 -1.07 24.01
N ASP A 329 14.70 0.08 23.36
CA ASP A 329 15.50 1.17 23.93
C ASP A 329 14.67 2.03 24.92
N ASN A 330 13.36 1.77 25.02
CA ASN A 330 12.44 2.46 25.91
C ASN A 330 11.90 1.48 26.96
N ASP A 331 12.15 1.80 28.23
CA ASP A 331 11.72 0.96 29.36
C ASP A 331 10.19 0.71 29.32
N GLY A 332 9.82 -0.57 29.35
CA GLY A 332 8.42 -1.00 29.39
C GLY A 332 7.68 -0.99 28.05
N VAL A 333 8.34 -0.73 26.92
CA VAL A 333 7.74 -0.78 25.59
C VAL A 333 8.06 -2.11 24.91
N ALA A 334 7.04 -2.96 24.72
CA ALA A 334 7.20 -4.25 24.06
C ALA A 334 7.50 -4.12 22.56
N TYR A 335 8.14 -5.12 21.97
CA TYR A 335 8.15 -5.30 20.52
C TYR A 335 6.73 -5.60 20.07
N THR A 336 6.26 -4.98 18.98
CA THR A 336 4.92 -5.23 18.45
C THR A 336 4.96 -5.67 17.00
N ILE A 337 4.11 -6.63 16.64
CA ILE A 337 3.85 -7.04 15.27
C ILE A 337 2.40 -6.69 14.92
N LYS A 338 2.19 -6.09 13.75
CA LYS A 338 0.83 -5.86 13.22
C LYS A 338 0.26 -7.15 12.66
N PHE A 339 -0.97 -7.47 13.02
CA PHE A 339 -1.75 -8.55 12.47
C PHE A 339 -2.91 -8.03 11.61
N GLU A 340 -3.11 -8.69 10.48
CA GLU A 340 -4.15 -8.38 9.50
C GLU A 340 -5.04 -9.61 9.28
N GLY A 341 -6.34 -9.39 9.19
CA GLY A 341 -7.35 -10.43 9.01
C GLY A 341 -8.66 -9.83 8.50
N ALA A 342 -9.44 -10.65 7.80
CA ALA A 342 -10.73 -10.26 7.27
C ALA A 342 -11.75 -11.38 7.43
N LYS A 343 -13.03 -11.02 7.47
CA LYS A 343 -14.16 -11.95 7.58
C LYS A 343 -15.18 -11.73 6.47
N VAL A 344 -16.04 -12.72 6.24
CA VAL A 344 -17.23 -12.56 5.40
C VAL A 344 -18.38 -12.06 6.26
N VAL A 345 -19.05 -10.99 5.83
CA VAL A 345 -20.16 -10.34 6.56
C VAL A 345 -21.53 -10.57 5.92
N GLY A 346 -21.59 -11.30 4.81
CA GLY A 346 -22.80 -11.62 4.09
C GLY A 346 -22.50 -11.86 2.61
N HIS A 347 -23.52 -11.66 1.78
CA HIS A 347 -23.46 -11.76 0.32
C HIS A 347 -23.90 -10.45 -0.31
N ARG A 348 -23.21 -10.04 -1.37
CA ARG A 348 -23.42 -8.75 -2.04
C ARG A 348 -24.03 -8.96 -3.42
N SER A 349 -24.98 -8.11 -3.77
CA SER A 349 -25.50 -7.97 -5.13
C SER A 349 -25.59 -6.49 -5.46
N ILE A 350 -25.26 -6.13 -6.69
CA ILE A 350 -25.37 -4.74 -7.15
C ILE A 350 -26.24 -4.64 -8.40
N PHE A 351 -26.74 -3.46 -8.65
CA PHE A 351 -27.17 -3.04 -9.99
C PHE A 351 -26.61 -1.65 -10.26
N ILE A 352 -26.42 -1.34 -11.54
CA ILE A 352 -25.82 -0.08 -11.97
C ILE A 352 -26.68 0.58 -13.04
N GLY A 353 -26.72 1.90 -13.05
CA GLY A 353 -27.44 2.64 -14.07
C GLY A 353 -27.37 4.14 -13.85
N SER A 354 -28.03 4.89 -14.72
CA SER A 354 -28.03 6.35 -14.68
C SER A 354 -29.42 6.96 -14.86
N PHE A 355 -29.61 8.11 -14.22
CA PHE A 355 -30.77 8.98 -14.40
C PHE A 355 -30.33 10.19 -15.22
N CYS A 356 -31.12 10.51 -16.25
CA CYS A 356 -30.88 11.68 -17.12
C CYS A 356 -32.03 12.70 -17.06
N ASP A 357 -33.18 12.35 -16.48
CA ASP A 357 -34.31 13.28 -16.39
C ASP A 357 -34.04 14.34 -15.31
N PRO A 358 -33.92 15.62 -15.66
CA PRO A 358 -33.65 16.69 -14.70
C PRO A 358 -34.75 16.85 -13.65
N ILE A 359 -36.01 16.50 -13.96
CA ILE A 359 -37.13 16.55 -13.02
C ILE A 359 -36.94 15.51 -11.91
N LEU A 360 -36.49 14.30 -12.27
CA LEU A 360 -36.19 13.25 -11.30
C LEU A 360 -34.92 13.57 -10.51
N ILE A 361 -33.84 13.99 -11.19
CA ILE A 361 -32.55 14.31 -10.57
C ILE A 361 -32.72 15.37 -9.46
N ALA A 362 -33.54 16.41 -9.69
CA ALA A 362 -33.81 17.46 -8.72
C ALA A 362 -34.46 16.95 -7.41
N GLN A 363 -35.12 15.80 -7.44
CA GLN A 363 -35.80 15.19 -6.29
C GLN A 363 -35.23 13.81 -5.93
N LEU A 364 -34.04 13.46 -6.46
CA LEU A 364 -33.45 12.13 -6.36
C LEU A 364 -33.31 11.59 -4.92
N PRO A 365 -32.88 12.38 -3.92
CA PRO A 365 -32.79 11.88 -2.54
C PRO A 365 -34.14 11.38 -2.01
N SER A 366 -35.22 12.11 -2.31
CA SER A 366 -36.57 11.70 -1.90
C SER A 366 -37.07 10.47 -2.67
N PHE A 367 -36.70 10.36 -3.95
CA PHE A 367 -37.04 9.22 -4.79
C PHE A 367 -36.35 7.94 -4.31
N LEU A 368 -35.04 7.99 -4.04
CA LEU A 368 -34.29 6.84 -3.54
C LEU A 368 -34.78 6.37 -2.16
N ARG A 369 -35.23 7.31 -1.29
CA ARG A 369 -35.89 6.94 -0.03
C ARG A 369 -37.18 6.13 -0.28
N ARG A 370 -38.03 6.57 -1.20
CA ARG A 370 -39.25 5.81 -1.59
C ARG A 370 -38.91 4.46 -2.20
N VAL A 371 -37.78 4.34 -2.91
CA VAL A 371 -37.30 3.04 -3.40
C VAL A 371 -36.98 2.11 -2.24
N LYS A 372 -36.25 2.57 -1.20
CA LYS A 372 -35.98 1.75 0.00
C LYS A 372 -37.28 1.32 0.70
N GLU A 373 -38.22 2.25 0.90
CA GLU A 373 -39.54 1.97 1.48
C GLU A 373 -40.30 0.89 0.70
N TYR A 374 -40.29 0.98 -0.63
CA TYR A 374 -40.90 -0.04 -1.50
C TYR A 374 -40.22 -1.40 -1.35
N VAL A 375 -38.88 -1.45 -1.31
CA VAL A 375 -38.14 -2.71 -1.14
C VAL A 375 -38.47 -3.35 0.21
N VAL A 376 -38.54 -2.57 1.29
CA VAL A 376 -39.01 -3.04 2.60
C VAL A 376 -40.42 -3.63 2.50
N GLN A 377 -41.34 -2.93 1.81
CA GLN A 377 -42.71 -3.42 1.62
C GLN A 377 -42.76 -4.75 0.84
N GLN A 378 -41.92 -4.94 -0.17
CA GLN A 378 -41.89 -6.18 -0.96
C GLN A 378 -41.25 -7.36 -0.20
N HIS A 379 -40.44 -7.09 0.82
CA HIS A 379 -39.71 -8.12 1.59
C HIS A 379 -40.29 -8.36 3.00
N VAL A 380 -41.53 -7.95 3.29
CA VAL A 380 -42.19 -8.20 4.60
C VAL A 380 -42.35 -9.69 4.95
N HIS A 381 -42.25 -10.57 3.95
CA HIS A 381 -42.34 -12.03 4.10
C HIS A 381 -41.00 -12.69 4.48
N VAL A 382 -39.89 -11.96 4.36
CA VAL A 382 -38.57 -12.43 4.78
C VAL A 382 -38.55 -12.53 6.31
N ASP A 383 -37.95 -13.61 6.81
CA ASP A 383 -37.81 -13.81 8.26
C ASP A 383 -37.08 -12.61 8.89
N LYS A 384 -37.55 -12.16 10.05
CA LYS A 384 -36.95 -11.03 10.77
C LYS A 384 -35.53 -11.34 11.26
N GLU A 385 -35.20 -12.62 11.42
CA GLU A 385 -33.85 -13.05 11.75
C GLU A 385 -32.89 -12.93 10.54
N CYS A 386 -33.42 -12.95 9.31
CA CYS A 386 -32.61 -12.74 8.11
C CYS A 386 -32.32 -11.24 7.91
N LYS A 387 -31.04 -10.90 7.93
CA LYS A 387 -30.59 -9.51 7.75
C LYS A 387 -30.37 -9.19 6.29
N TRP A 388 -30.79 -8.00 5.90
CA TRP A 388 -30.46 -7.41 4.62
C TRP A 388 -30.47 -5.88 4.72
N GLU A 389 -29.64 -5.23 3.91
CA GLU A 389 -29.48 -3.78 3.83
C GLU A 389 -29.35 -3.36 2.36
N LEU A 390 -29.87 -2.17 2.03
CA LEU A 390 -29.78 -1.58 0.70
C LEU A 390 -29.25 -0.15 0.80
N GLU A 391 -28.22 0.16 0.02
CA GLU A 391 -27.71 1.53 -0.10
C GLU A 391 -27.44 1.93 -1.56
N PHE A 392 -27.48 3.23 -1.82
CA PHE A 392 -27.20 3.83 -3.13
C PHE A 392 -25.92 4.65 -3.10
N HIS A 393 -24.96 4.25 -3.91
CA HIS A 393 -23.80 5.08 -4.23
C HIS A 393 -24.18 6.01 -5.38
N VAL A 394 -24.19 7.31 -5.13
CA VAL A 394 -24.65 8.33 -6.10
C VAL A 394 -23.46 9.15 -6.59
N TYR A 395 -23.26 9.20 -7.90
CA TYR A 395 -22.15 9.87 -8.57
C TYR A 395 -22.66 10.93 -9.55
N GLY A 396 -21.95 12.06 -9.63
CA GLY A 396 -22.31 13.18 -10.52
C GLY A 396 -23.33 14.16 -9.94
N GLN A 397 -23.92 13.88 -8.77
CA GLN A 397 -24.82 14.79 -8.09
C GLN A 397 -24.04 15.95 -7.44
N ASN A 398 -24.39 17.20 -7.77
CA ASN A 398 -23.82 18.38 -7.14
C ASN A 398 -24.83 18.98 -6.13
N PRO A 399 -24.63 18.78 -4.81
CA PRO A 399 -25.52 19.32 -3.79
C PRO A 399 -25.48 20.85 -3.68
N CYS A 400 -24.45 21.50 -4.22
CA CYS A 400 -24.29 22.95 -4.24
C CYS A 400 -24.71 23.60 -5.57
N ALA A 401 -25.19 22.82 -6.55
CA ALA A 401 -25.67 23.38 -7.80
C ALA A 401 -26.94 24.21 -7.55
N SER A 402 -26.88 25.50 -7.92
CA SER A 402 -28.07 26.35 -7.98
C SER A 402 -29.14 25.75 -8.89
N SER A 403 -30.42 26.07 -8.63
CA SER A 403 -31.55 25.65 -9.49
C SER A 403 -31.43 26.11 -10.94
N THR A 404 -30.54 27.06 -11.24
CA THR A 404 -30.24 27.59 -12.57
C THR A 404 -29.16 26.83 -13.34
N THR A 405 -28.38 25.97 -12.67
CA THR A 405 -27.36 25.12 -13.31
C THR A 405 -27.96 23.75 -13.63
N GLN A 406 -28.05 23.42 -14.92
CA GLN A 406 -28.51 22.11 -15.37
C GLN A 406 -27.57 21.02 -14.82
N GLN A 407 -28.07 20.19 -13.91
CA GLN A 407 -27.34 19.01 -13.46
C GLN A 407 -27.20 18.03 -14.63
N GLY A 408 -26.01 17.46 -14.78
CA GLY A 408 -25.76 16.41 -15.76
C GLY A 408 -26.42 15.09 -15.37
N GLU A 409 -26.14 14.05 -16.16
CA GLU A 409 -26.50 12.66 -15.84
C GLU A 409 -25.94 12.25 -14.47
N VAL A 410 -26.76 11.56 -13.66
CA VAL A 410 -26.38 11.01 -12.37
C VAL A 410 -26.26 9.50 -12.49
N PHE A 411 -25.10 8.95 -12.18
CA PHE A 411 -24.86 7.51 -12.15
C PHE A 411 -25.07 6.96 -10.74
N ILE A 412 -25.66 5.78 -10.63
CA ILE A 412 -25.87 5.09 -9.37
C ILE A 412 -25.35 3.65 -9.39
N VAL A 413 -24.90 3.20 -8.23
CA VAL A 413 -24.75 1.79 -7.89
C VAL A 413 -25.69 1.51 -6.72
N GLY A 414 -26.71 0.67 -6.93
CA GLY A 414 -27.51 0.14 -5.84
C GLY A 414 -26.83 -1.10 -5.29
N GLU A 415 -26.42 -1.08 -4.03
CA GLU A 415 -25.73 -2.17 -3.33
C GLU A 415 -26.69 -2.82 -2.32
N ALA A 416 -26.92 -4.12 -2.46
CA ALA A 416 -27.62 -4.93 -1.49
C ALA A 416 -26.64 -5.87 -0.78
N LEU A 417 -26.70 -5.89 0.55
CA LEU A 417 -25.99 -6.85 1.41
C LEU A 417 -27.03 -7.69 2.14
N ALA A 418 -26.88 -9.01 2.18
CA ALA A 418 -27.77 -9.89 2.92
C ALA A 418 -27.08 -11.16 3.42
N ASP A 419 -27.72 -11.91 4.31
CA ASP A 419 -27.16 -13.17 4.82
C ASP A 419 -26.92 -14.21 3.70
N THR A 420 -27.75 -14.21 2.66
CA THR A 420 -27.66 -15.14 1.52
C THR A 420 -27.59 -14.42 0.17
N GLN A 421 -26.90 -15.02 -0.79
CA GLN A 421 -26.78 -14.47 -2.15
C GLN A 421 -28.14 -14.29 -2.83
N SER A 422 -29.07 -15.22 -2.62
CA SER A 422 -30.42 -15.16 -3.18
C SER A 422 -31.23 -14.00 -2.61
N LEU A 423 -31.12 -13.72 -1.30
CA LEU A 423 -31.78 -12.57 -0.69
C LEU A 423 -31.16 -11.25 -1.18
N ALA A 424 -29.82 -11.16 -1.24
CA ALA A 424 -29.16 -9.98 -1.79
C ALA A 424 -29.57 -9.71 -3.25
N ALA A 425 -29.66 -10.76 -4.08
CA ALA A 425 -30.13 -10.66 -5.46
C ALA A 425 -31.60 -10.21 -5.55
N SER A 426 -32.47 -10.72 -4.66
CA SER A 426 -33.88 -10.30 -4.57
C SER A 426 -34.03 -8.82 -4.22
N VAL A 427 -33.32 -8.37 -3.19
CA VAL A 427 -33.31 -6.97 -2.73
C VAL A 427 -32.81 -6.05 -3.85
N SER A 428 -31.66 -6.36 -4.44
CA SER A 428 -31.07 -5.61 -5.56
C SER A 428 -32.03 -5.53 -6.75
N SER A 429 -32.63 -6.66 -7.15
CA SER A 429 -33.56 -6.70 -8.28
C SER A 429 -34.84 -5.89 -8.02
N CYS A 430 -35.38 -5.96 -6.80
CA CYS A 430 -36.55 -5.18 -6.40
C CYS A 430 -36.25 -3.68 -6.42
N ALA A 431 -35.11 -3.27 -5.84
CA ALA A 431 -34.64 -1.89 -5.81
C ALA A 431 -34.46 -1.33 -7.23
N ARG A 432 -33.86 -2.11 -8.12
CA ARG A 432 -33.71 -1.77 -9.53
C ARG A 432 -35.05 -1.56 -10.21
N ILE A 433 -36.01 -2.48 -10.05
CA ILE A 433 -37.36 -2.35 -10.63
C ILE A 433 -38.03 -1.06 -10.16
N ALA A 434 -37.94 -0.75 -8.87
CA ALA A 434 -38.47 0.49 -8.31
C ALA A 434 -37.75 1.73 -8.85
N CYS A 435 -36.44 1.66 -9.11
CA CYS A 435 -35.73 2.74 -9.79
C CYS A 435 -36.23 2.97 -11.22
N VAL A 436 -36.57 1.90 -11.97
CA VAL A 436 -37.08 2.02 -13.35
C VAL A 436 -38.49 2.59 -13.39
N HIS A 437 -39.37 2.04 -12.57
CA HIS A 437 -40.81 2.23 -12.72
C HIS A 437 -41.42 3.12 -11.63
N GLY A 438 -40.65 3.53 -10.62
CA GLY A 438 -41.12 4.40 -9.55
C GLY A 438 -41.61 5.74 -10.10
N SER A 439 -42.76 6.19 -9.60
CA SER A 439 -43.30 7.49 -9.98
C SER A 439 -42.61 8.63 -9.22
N TYR A 440 -42.61 9.80 -9.86
CA TYR A 440 -42.13 11.05 -9.26
C TYR A 440 -42.97 12.22 -9.74
N GLU A 441 -42.97 13.30 -8.97
CA GLU A 441 -43.79 14.47 -9.29
C GLU A 441 -43.30 15.13 -10.59
N GLY A 442 -44.22 15.41 -11.50
CA GLY A 442 -43.91 16.02 -12.80
C GLY A 442 -43.35 15.06 -13.85
N GLN A 443 -43.41 13.73 -13.62
CA GLN A 443 -42.93 12.71 -14.56
C GLN A 443 -43.52 12.87 -15.96
N LYS A 444 -42.63 12.90 -16.97
CA LYS A 444 -42.99 12.92 -18.40
C LYS A 444 -42.63 11.63 -19.12
N ALA A 445 -41.48 11.03 -18.78
CA ALA A 445 -41.04 9.76 -19.34
C ALA A 445 -41.67 8.59 -18.57
N THR A 446 -42.60 7.87 -19.21
CA THR A 446 -43.34 6.75 -18.58
C THR A 446 -42.78 5.38 -18.92
N SER A 447 -41.84 5.30 -19.87
CA SER A 447 -41.27 4.03 -20.34
C SER A 447 -40.12 3.49 -19.46
N GLY A 448 -39.67 4.29 -18.48
CA GLY A 448 -38.62 3.92 -17.54
C GLY A 448 -37.70 5.11 -17.18
N ASN A 449 -37.20 5.13 -15.95
CA ASN A 449 -36.40 6.24 -15.43
C ASN A 449 -34.88 5.98 -15.49
N LEU A 450 -34.46 4.71 -15.44
CA LEU A 450 -33.07 4.30 -15.23
C LEU A 450 -32.49 3.67 -16.50
N GLY A 451 -31.45 4.27 -17.09
CA GLY A 451 -30.64 3.66 -18.13
C GLY A 451 -29.71 2.61 -17.52
N MET A 452 -29.77 1.35 -17.97
CA MET A 452 -29.02 0.24 -17.36
C MET A 452 -28.79 -0.90 -18.35
N GLY A 453 -28.15 -1.98 -17.87
CA GLY A 453 -28.14 -3.26 -18.57
C GLY A 453 -26.93 -3.46 -19.47
N ILE A 454 -25.73 -3.12 -18.99
CA ILE A 454 -24.47 -3.36 -19.72
C ILE A 454 -24.38 -4.86 -20.04
N GLY A 455 -24.27 -5.20 -21.32
CA GLY A 455 -24.22 -6.59 -21.77
C GLY A 455 -25.51 -7.38 -21.52
N GLY A 456 -26.65 -6.71 -21.29
CA GLY A 456 -27.92 -7.34 -20.94
C GLY A 456 -28.03 -7.80 -19.49
N GLN A 457 -27.02 -7.54 -18.65
CA GLN A 457 -27.01 -7.90 -17.24
C GLN A 457 -27.65 -6.78 -16.41
N MET A 458 -28.78 -7.10 -15.78
CA MET A 458 -29.57 -6.12 -15.03
C MET A 458 -29.18 -6.05 -13.56
N ASN A 459 -28.74 -7.16 -12.98
CA ASN A 459 -28.17 -7.25 -11.64
C ASN A 459 -26.89 -8.08 -11.72
N ILE A 460 -25.95 -7.84 -10.81
CA ILE A 460 -24.66 -8.53 -10.72
C ILE A 460 -24.54 -9.11 -9.32
N GLU A 461 -24.47 -10.44 -9.23
CA GLU A 461 -24.15 -11.13 -7.98
C GLU A 461 -22.64 -11.04 -7.74
N MET A 462 -22.26 -10.40 -6.64
CA MET A 462 -20.85 -10.17 -6.30
C MET A 462 -20.28 -11.29 -5.41
N GLY A 463 -21.13 -12.18 -4.89
CA GLY A 463 -20.71 -13.27 -4.01
C GLY A 463 -20.54 -12.82 -2.54
N PRO A 464 -19.78 -13.60 -1.74
CA PRO A 464 -19.42 -13.24 -0.38
C PRO A 464 -18.82 -11.83 -0.26
N CYS A 465 -19.31 -11.06 0.70
CA CYS A 465 -18.87 -9.71 1.00
C CYS A 465 -17.83 -9.76 2.13
N ALA A 466 -16.59 -9.40 1.83
CA ALA A 466 -15.52 -9.37 2.82
C ALA A 466 -15.40 -8.01 3.52
N GLN A 467 -14.93 -8.03 4.78
CA GLN A 467 -14.61 -6.84 5.57
C GLN A 467 -13.36 -7.12 6.42
N PHE A 468 -12.48 -6.13 6.57
CA PHE A 468 -11.37 -6.24 7.52
C PHE A 468 -11.94 -6.41 8.94
N SER A 469 -11.39 -7.36 9.69
CA SER A 469 -11.77 -7.70 11.07
C SER A 469 -10.61 -7.54 12.03
N ILE A 470 -9.37 -7.68 11.53
CA ILE A 470 -8.15 -7.56 12.33
C ILE A 470 -7.23 -6.57 11.61
N TYR A 471 -6.85 -5.51 12.33
CA TYR A 471 -5.83 -4.55 11.94
C TYR A 471 -5.16 -4.01 13.22
N HIS A 472 -4.52 -4.93 13.96
CA HIS A 472 -4.14 -4.73 15.36
C HIS A 472 -2.67 -5.05 15.61
N LEU A 473 -2.06 -4.39 16.59
CA LEU A 473 -0.73 -4.67 17.09
C LEU A 473 -0.83 -5.72 18.21
N LEU A 474 -0.02 -6.76 18.14
CA LEU A 474 0.22 -7.71 19.23
C LEU A 474 1.55 -7.39 19.89
N GLU A 475 1.57 -7.35 21.23
CA GLU A 475 2.81 -7.32 22.00
C GLU A 475 3.49 -8.69 21.97
N MET A 476 4.78 -8.69 21.64
CA MET A 476 5.63 -9.87 21.51
C MET A 476 6.56 -9.96 22.73
N GLU A 477 6.80 -11.18 23.20
CA GLU A 477 7.87 -11.47 24.15
C GLU A 477 9.22 -11.56 23.43
N GLU A 478 10.32 -11.37 24.15
CA GLU A 478 11.65 -11.42 23.55
C GLU A 478 11.93 -12.77 22.86
N GLY A 479 12.36 -12.69 21.60
CA GLY A 479 12.64 -13.83 20.74
C GLY A 479 11.44 -14.29 19.91
N GLU A 480 10.20 -13.90 20.24
CA GLU A 480 9.02 -14.22 19.42
C GLU A 480 9.05 -13.53 18.04
N GLU A 481 9.90 -12.52 17.86
CA GLU A 481 10.19 -11.89 16.57
C GLU A 481 11.07 -12.75 15.63
N GLU A 482 11.69 -13.82 16.15
CA GLU A 482 12.57 -14.70 15.40
C GLU A 482 11.82 -15.91 14.83
N ALA A 483 12.32 -16.45 13.71
CA ALA A 483 11.70 -17.59 13.05
C ALA A 483 12.20 -18.93 13.60
N VAL A 484 11.36 -19.95 13.55
CA VAL A 484 11.73 -21.34 13.85
C VAL A 484 11.87 -22.13 12.56
N GLU A 485 12.94 -22.90 12.40
CA GLU A 485 13.13 -23.77 11.24
C GLU A 485 12.17 -24.98 11.32
N ILE A 486 11.47 -25.26 10.23
CA ILE A 486 10.59 -26.42 10.11
C ILE A 486 11.45 -27.63 9.67
N SER A 487 11.46 -28.68 10.48
CA SER A 487 12.15 -29.93 10.14
C SER A 487 11.53 -30.62 8.90
N PRO A 488 12.32 -31.18 7.98
CA PRO A 488 11.83 -31.88 6.79
C PRO A 488 10.90 -33.08 7.06
N ASP A 489 11.08 -33.74 8.21
CA ASP A 489 10.38 -34.98 8.57
C ASP A 489 9.01 -34.76 9.25
N GLY A 490 8.58 -33.50 9.40
CA GLY A 490 7.21 -33.10 9.72
C GLY A 490 6.52 -33.80 10.91
N GLU A 491 6.62 -33.22 12.11
CA GLU A 491 5.50 -33.16 13.06
C GLU A 491 5.49 -31.80 13.77
N ASP A 492 4.60 -30.92 13.29
CA ASP A 492 4.41 -29.50 13.68
C ASP A 492 3.84 -29.32 15.11
N GLN A 493 3.61 -30.41 15.85
CA GLN A 493 2.93 -30.38 17.17
C GLN A 493 3.80 -29.89 18.32
N SER A 494 5.11 -29.69 18.10
CA SER A 494 6.05 -29.23 19.14
C SER A 494 6.34 -27.74 19.11
N ILE A 495 5.99 -27.02 18.03
CA ILE A 495 6.23 -25.57 17.93
C ILE A 495 5.18 -24.88 18.80
N PRO A 496 5.57 -24.11 19.82
CA PRO A 496 4.62 -23.38 20.64
C PRO A 496 3.81 -22.39 19.79
N ILE A 497 2.52 -22.23 20.08
CA ILE A 497 1.61 -21.36 19.30
C ILE A 497 2.08 -19.90 19.17
N HIS A 498 2.89 -19.43 20.13
CA HIS A 498 3.46 -18.08 20.12
C HIS A 498 4.64 -17.92 19.15
N ARG A 499 5.24 -19.03 18.70
CA ARG A 499 6.29 -19.09 17.67
C ARG A 499 5.66 -19.29 16.28
N PHE A 500 4.80 -18.37 15.88
CA PHE A 500 4.05 -18.48 14.62
C PHE A 500 4.92 -18.26 13.37
N ILE A 501 6.03 -17.51 13.51
CA ILE A 501 6.98 -17.27 12.42
C ILE A 501 7.83 -18.53 12.22
N ARG A 502 7.74 -19.10 11.03
CA ARG A 502 8.41 -20.35 10.68
C ARG A 502 9.16 -20.19 9.37
N TRP A 503 10.19 -20.98 9.13
CA TRP A 503 10.87 -20.99 7.84
C TRP A 503 11.38 -22.38 7.46
N GLU A 504 11.58 -22.61 6.18
CA GLU A 504 12.16 -23.86 5.67
C GLU A 504 13.08 -23.58 4.47
N MET A 505 13.99 -24.53 4.21
CA MET A 505 14.81 -24.56 3.00
C MET A 505 14.36 -25.72 2.10
N ARG A 506 14.19 -25.42 0.81
CA ARG A 506 13.87 -26.39 -0.23
C ARG A 506 14.85 -26.27 -1.39
N TRP A 507 15.14 -27.40 -2.01
CA TRP A 507 15.80 -27.42 -3.30
C TRP A 507 14.78 -27.64 -4.40
N ILE A 508 14.76 -26.79 -5.44
CA ILE A 508 13.80 -26.86 -6.55
C ILE A 508 14.53 -27.00 -7.89
N GLY A 509 14.17 -28.02 -8.67
CA GLY A 509 14.78 -28.39 -9.96
C GLY A 509 15.73 -29.60 -9.90
N ASP A 510 16.06 -30.16 -11.07
CA ASP A 510 16.76 -31.45 -11.22
C ASP A 510 18.22 -31.34 -11.71
N GLY A 511 18.79 -30.13 -11.74
CA GLY A 511 20.14 -29.86 -12.23
C GLY A 511 21.23 -29.79 -11.14
N PRO A 512 22.47 -29.44 -11.50
CA PRO A 512 23.48 -29.05 -10.51
C PRO A 512 23.07 -27.75 -9.79
N SER A 513 23.53 -27.58 -8.55
CA SER A 513 23.36 -26.33 -7.80
C SER A 513 23.95 -25.13 -8.56
N LEU A 514 23.34 -23.96 -8.42
CA LEU A 514 23.83 -22.75 -9.05
C LEU A 514 25.23 -22.37 -8.53
N ASP A 515 26.21 -22.26 -9.42
CA ASP A 515 27.58 -21.90 -9.03
C ASP A 515 27.74 -20.38 -8.90
N HIS A 516 27.65 -19.85 -7.67
CA HIS A 516 27.81 -18.41 -7.41
C HIS A 516 29.22 -17.86 -7.73
N ASN A 517 30.22 -18.72 -7.90
CA ASN A 517 31.60 -18.31 -8.21
C ASN A 517 31.90 -18.26 -9.71
N LYS A 518 31.01 -18.80 -10.55
CA LYS A 518 31.20 -18.78 -12.01
C LYS A 518 31.23 -17.33 -12.53
N PRO A 519 32.12 -16.99 -13.47
CA PRO A 519 32.16 -15.65 -14.05
C PRO A 519 30.81 -15.25 -14.63
N ARG A 520 30.32 -14.07 -14.22
CA ARG A 520 29.09 -13.47 -14.73
C ARG A 520 29.30 -13.07 -16.18
N VAL A 521 28.38 -13.45 -17.06
CA VAL A 521 28.37 -12.97 -18.45
C VAL A 521 27.61 -11.65 -18.46
N LEU A 522 28.32 -10.54 -18.24
CA LEU A 522 27.77 -9.21 -18.49
C LEU A 522 27.61 -9.05 -20.01
N LYS A 523 26.42 -8.65 -20.48
CA LYS A 523 26.27 -8.23 -21.88
C LYS A 523 27.19 -7.01 -22.02
N SER A 524 28.13 -7.08 -22.96
CA SER A 524 29.26 -6.17 -23.12
C SER A 524 28.98 -4.71 -22.74
N SER A 525 29.94 -4.11 -22.01
CA SER A 525 30.04 -2.69 -21.72
C SER A 525 29.90 -1.82 -22.98
N LYS A 526 28.68 -1.37 -23.28
CA LYS A 526 28.53 -0.09 -23.97
C LYS A 526 28.81 1.01 -22.95
N ASN A 527 30.09 1.34 -22.83
CA ASN A 527 30.57 2.61 -22.28
C ASN A 527 30.24 3.80 -23.20
N ASP A 528 29.09 3.76 -23.89
CA ASP A 528 28.57 4.86 -24.69
C ASP A 528 27.29 5.40 -24.06
N PHE A 529 27.32 5.67 -22.76
CA PHE A 529 26.56 6.82 -22.26
C PHE A 529 27.46 8.04 -22.46
N THR A 530 27.45 8.54 -23.68
CA THR A 530 27.76 9.96 -23.90
C THR A 530 26.82 10.76 -23.01
N GLU A 531 27.32 11.88 -22.49
CA GLU A 531 26.66 12.88 -21.64
C GLU A 531 25.40 13.54 -22.27
N ASN A 532 24.73 12.86 -23.21
CA ASN A 532 23.60 13.35 -23.99
C ASN A 532 22.28 12.63 -23.66
N ASN A 533 22.04 12.29 -22.40
CA ASN A 533 20.65 12.25 -21.92
C ASN A 533 20.18 13.69 -21.80
N GLN A 534 19.85 14.30 -22.95
CA GLN A 534 18.94 15.44 -22.96
C GLN A 534 17.61 14.91 -22.42
N VAL A 535 17.47 14.99 -21.10
CA VAL A 535 16.18 15.08 -20.45
C VAL A 535 15.43 16.13 -21.26
N GLN A 536 14.29 15.75 -21.87
CA GLN A 536 13.31 16.76 -22.24
C GLN A 536 12.96 17.43 -20.93
N THR A 537 13.60 18.57 -20.68
CA THR A 537 13.16 19.50 -19.68
C THR A 537 11.73 19.82 -20.10
N THR A 538 10.76 19.20 -19.41
CA THR A 538 9.55 19.94 -19.13
C THR A 538 10.02 21.33 -18.70
N PRO A 539 9.48 22.41 -19.29
CA PRO A 539 9.94 23.76 -18.99
C PRO A 539 10.13 23.83 -17.48
N GLU A 540 11.32 24.23 -17.03
CA GLU A 540 11.44 24.70 -15.65
C GLU A 540 10.24 25.63 -15.48
N GLU A 541 9.26 25.19 -14.68
CA GLU A 541 8.19 26.06 -14.27
C GLU A 541 8.92 27.25 -13.71
N THR A 542 8.82 28.37 -14.42
CA THR A 542 9.59 29.55 -14.14
C THR A 542 9.20 29.91 -12.72
N LEU A 543 10.08 29.62 -11.76
CA LEU A 543 9.87 29.89 -10.34
C LEU A 543 9.44 31.34 -10.27
N ARG A 544 8.18 31.57 -9.91
CA ARG A 544 7.59 32.90 -10.01
C ARG A 544 8.30 33.75 -8.97
N SER A 545 8.92 34.83 -9.43
CA SER A 545 9.67 35.72 -8.55
C SER A 545 8.70 36.65 -7.80
N GLY A 546 8.18 36.18 -6.66
CA GLY A 546 7.55 37.04 -5.66
C GLY A 546 6.33 36.44 -4.98
N PRO A 547 5.94 36.99 -3.82
CA PRO A 547 4.72 36.61 -3.12
C PRO A 547 3.47 36.86 -3.98
N LEU A 548 2.53 35.92 -3.96
CA LEU A 548 1.22 36.06 -4.60
C LEU A 548 0.28 36.88 -3.72
N THR A 549 -0.60 37.63 -4.38
CA THR A 549 -1.67 38.46 -3.78
C THR A 549 -3.04 38.02 -4.33
N GLY A 550 -4.10 38.27 -3.57
CA GLY A 550 -5.49 37.96 -3.92
C GLY A 550 -5.95 36.57 -3.52
N THR A 551 -7.20 36.27 -3.88
CA THR A 551 -7.84 34.97 -3.66
C THR A 551 -7.53 33.99 -4.78
N HIS A 552 -7.02 32.81 -4.42
CA HIS A 552 -6.69 31.72 -5.35
C HIS A 552 -7.31 30.42 -4.88
N LEU A 553 -7.52 29.47 -5.78
CA LEU A 553 -7.84 28.09 -5.38
C LEU A 553 -6.54 27.36 -4.99
N LEU A 554 -6.54 26.62 -3.89
CA LEU A 554 -5.38 25.84 -3.45
C LEU A 554 -4.87 24.90 -4.54
N GLY A 555 -5.78 24.31 -5.34
CA GLY A 555 -5.43 23.47 -6.49
C GLY A 555 -4.64 24.17 -7.59
N THR A 556 -4.67 25.50 -7.66
CA THR A 556 -3.85 26.28 -8.61
C THR A 556 -2.48 26.66 -8.06
N LEU A 557 -2.29 26.53 -6.74
CA LEU A 557 -1.05 26.86 -6.04
C LEU A 557 -0.19 25.62 -5.76
N ALA A 558 -0.83 24.47 -5.54
CA ALA A 558 -0.15 23.21 -5.28
C ALA A 558 0.28 22.52 -6.58
N GLN A 559 1.46 21.91 -6.59
CA GLN A 559 1.92 21.04 -7.68
C GLN A 559 1.18 19.70 -7.65
N ILE A 560 0.95 19.16 -6.46
CA ILE A 560 0.24 17.90 -6.24
C ILE A 560 -0.78 18.10 -5.12
N ILE A 561 -2.02 17.69 -5.38
CA ILE A 561 -3.01 17.43 -4.35
C ILE A 561 -3.51 16.01 -4.57
N ARG A 562 -3.44 15.18 -3.54
CA ARG A 562 -3.87 13.77 -3.63
C ARG A 562 -4.50 13.31 -2.32
N SER A 563 -5.27 12.25 -2.43
CA SER A 563 -5.70 11.46 -1.28
C SER A 563 -5.32 10.00 -1.49
N LYS A 564 -5.04 9.29 -0.40
CA LYS A 564 -4.58 7.90 -0.44
C LYS A 564 -4.86 7.19 0.88
N ASN A 565 -4.94 5.86 0.89
CA ASN A 565 -5.03 5.06 2.11
C ASN A 565 -3.84 5.28 3.05
N SER A 566 -4.05 5.20 4.37
CA SER A 566 -2.98 4.96 5.37
C SER A 566 -3.33 3.78 6.27
N GLY A 567 -3.74 2.69 5.62
CA GLY A 567 -4.39 1.54 6.24
C GLY A 567 -5.88 1.46 5.88
N PRO A 568 -6.59 0.42 6.33
CA PRO A 568 -7.97 0.17 5.94
C PRO A 568 -8.97 1.20 6.46
N TYR A 569 -8.67 1.88 7.58
CA TYR A 569 -9.61 2.73 8.30
C TYR A 569 -9.29 4.23 8.22
N GLU A 570 -8.25 4.61 7.51
CA GLU A 570 -7.74 5.98 7.47
C GLU A 570 -7.48 6.43 6.03
N ILE A 571 -7.78 7.70 5.74
CA ILE A 571 -7.48 8.37 4.48
C ILE A 571 -6.53 9.53 4.77
N THR A 572 -5.49 9.62 3.97
CA THR A 572 -4.56 10.74 3.96
C THR A 572 -4.89 11.71 2.84
N LEU A 573 -4.58 12.97 3.09
CA LEU A 573 -4.71 14.10 2.19
C LEU A 573 -3.35 14.79 2.15
N ASP A 574 -2.71 14.82 0.99
CA ASP A 574 -1.39 15.44 0.81
C ASP A 574 -1.50 16.63 -0.15
N VAL A 575 -0.87 17.74 0.21
CA VAL A 575 -0.71 18.94 -0.62
C VAL A 575 0.79 19.24 -0.73
N MET A 576 1.34 19.27 -1.93
CA MET A 576 2.77 19.50 -2.18
C MET A 576 2.97 20.69 -3.11
N PHE A 577 3.98 21.51 -2.82
CA PHE A 577 4.26 22.74 -3.54
C PHE A 577 5.64 22.66 -4.21
N SER A 578 5.77 23.14 -5.45
CA SER A 578 7.07 23.23 -6.14
C SER A 578 7.85 24.50 -5.77
N ASP A 579 7.16 25.55 -5.33
CA ASP A 579 7.73 26.85 -4.98
C ASP A 579 7.78 27.05 -3.44
N PRO A 580 8.98 27.17 -2.84
CA PRO A 580 9.14 27.46 -1.42
C PRO A 580 8.46 28.76 -0.97
N THR A 581 8.34 29.76 -1.83
CA THR A 581 7.69 31.04 -1.52
C THR A 581 6.19 30.83 -1.30
N ILE A 582 5.53 30.15 -2.24
CA ILE A 582 4.10 29.82 -2.15
C ILE A 582 3.85 28.92 -0.93
N TYR A 583 4.69 27.90 -0.74
CA TYR A 583 4.63 27.03 0.43
C TYR A 583 4.63 27.83 1.75
N ASN A 584 5.58 28.76 1.90
CA ASN A 584 5.69 29.58 3.11
C ASN A 584 4.50 30.54 3.27
N GLN A 585 3.95 31.10 2.19
CA GLN A 585 2.73 31.92 2.25
C GLN A 585 1.53 31.09 2.74
N ILE A 586 1.34 29.88 2.20
CA ILE A 586 0.27 28.97 2.64
C ILE A 586 0.47 28.54 4.09
N LYS A 587 1.70 28.26 4.50
CA LYS A 587 2.02 27.91 5.89
C LYS A 587 1.71 29.06 6.85
N ALA A 588 1.98 30.30 6.45
CA ALA A 588 1.66 31.49 7.24
C ALA A 588 0.15 31.83 7.26
N SER A 589 -0.62 31.41 6.25
CA SER A 589 -2.04 31.77 6.10
C SER A 589 -2.96 31.16 7.15
N ASN A 590 -2.50 30.11 7.85
CA ASN A 590 -3.32 29.28 8.74
C ASN A 590 -4.60 28.73 8.06
N ILE A 591 -4.61 28.61 6.72
CA ILE A 591 -5.75 28.02 6.00
C ILE A 591 -5.76 26.48 6.12
N LEU A 592 -4.58 25.86 6.23
CA LEU A 592 -4.42 24.42 6.39
C LEU A 592 -4.20 24.08 7.87
N THR A 593 -5.28 24.06 8.64
CA THR A 593 -5.32 23.74 10.07
C THR A 593 -6.31 22.61 10.35
N ALA A 594 -6.20 21.97 11.51
CA ALA A 594 -7.12 20.91 11.90
C ALA A 594 -8.59 21.38 11.88
N ASP A 595 -8.89 22.58 12.39
CA ASP A 595 -10.24 23.16 12.37
C ASP A 595 -10.81 23.30 10.95
N ASN A 596 -10.01 23.84 10.02
CA ASN A 596 -10.46 24.04 8.64
C ASN A 596 -10.61 22.70 7.90
N ILE A 597 -9.74 21.72 8.15
CA ILE A 597 -9.88 20.37 7.59
C ILE A 597 -11.13 19.69 8.14
N ALA A 598 -11.38 19.77 9.44
CA ALA A 598 -12.57 19.19 10.08
C ALA A 598 -13.86 19.79 9.48
N SER A 599 -13.91 21.12 9.33
CA SER A 599 -15.03 21.80 8.70
C SER A 599 -15.19 21.43 7.22
N LEU A 600 -14.08 21.29 6.47
CA LEU A 600 -14.12 20.99 5.04
C LEU A 600 -14.64 19.57 4.75
N TYR A 601 -14.45 18.65 5.69
CA TYR A 601 -14.84 17.24 5.55
C TYR A 601 -16.03 16.84 6.45
N ASP A 602 -16.71 17.80 7.06
CA ASP A 602 -17.90 17.60 7.91
C ASP A 602 -17.66 16.58 9.04
N MET A 603 -16.62 16.84 9.84
CA MET A 603 -16.23 16.04 11.00
C MET A 603 -15.78 16.91 12.17
N SER A 604 -15.56 16.32 13.34
CA SER A 604 -15.02 17.05 14.49
C SER A 604 -13.48 17.10 14.41
N VAL A 605 -12.86 18.05 15.09
CA VAL A 605 -11.40 18.19 15.14
C VAL A 605 -10.77 17.00 15.86
N GLU A 606 -11.45 16.44 16.85
CA GLU A 606 -11.03 15.27 17.62
C GLU A 606 -10.96 13.99 16.77
N ASP A 607 -11.66 13.96 15.62
CA ASP A 607 -11.61 12.84 14.68
C ASP A 607 -10.33 12.84 13.82
N ILE A 608 -9.62 13.97 13.74
CA ILE A 608 -8.42 14.10 12.90
C ILE A 608 -7.27 13.31 13.54
N VAL A 609 -6.74 12.35 12.78
CA VAL A 609 -5.63 11.48 13.22
C VAL A 609 -4.31 12.24 13.25
N TRP A 610 -4.05 13.04 12.23
CA TRP A 610 -2.84 13.86 12.12
C TRP A 610 -3.08 15.05 11.18
N CYS A 611 -2.45 16.20 11.45
CA CYS A 611 -2.54 17.38 10.58
C CYS A 611 -1.29 18.24 10.78
N GLY A 612 -0.55 18.55 9.71
CA GLY A 612 0.66 19.33 9.82
C GLY A 612 1.44 19.54 8.54
N PHE A 613 2.42 20.43 8.61
CA PHE A 613 3.37 20.72 7.55
C PHE A 613 4.60 19.81 7.66
N PHE A 614 5.14 19.41 6.51
CA PHE A 614 6.36 18.64 6.37
C PHE A 614 7.32 19.34 5.40
N ASP A 615 8.21 20.13 5.99
CA ASP A 615 9.13 21.04 5.30
C ASP A 615 10.08 20.34 4.31
N PRO A 616 10.65 19.14 4.60
CA PRO A 616 11.57 18.48 3.66
C PRO A 616 10.97 18.20 2.27
N ALA A 617 9.65 18.06 2.18
CA ALA A 617 8.92 17.82 0.93
C ALA A 617 8.15 19.04 0.41
N LEU A 618 8.26 20.20 1.08
CA LEU A 618 7.39 21.37 0.87
C LEU A 618 5.92 20.97 0.85
N ALA A 619 5.50 20.22 1.88
CA ALA A 619 4.19 19.59 1.89
C ALA A 619 3.37 19.94 3.13
N PHE A 620 2.06 19.81 3.00
CA PHE A 620 1.09 19.71 4.08
C PHE A 620 0.42 18.35 3.98
N LYS A 621 0.06 17.76 5.12
CA LYS A 621 -0.70 16.53 5.17
C LYS A 621 -1.76 16.56 6.27
N ALA A 622 -2.87 15.89 6.02
CA ALA A 622 -3.87 15.55 7.02
C ALA A 622 -4.27 14.08 6.88
N THR A 623 -4.61 13.45 7.99
CA THR A 623 -5.11 12.07 8.03
C THR A 623 -6.42 12.06 8.79
N ILE A 624 -7.45 11.51 8.15
CA ILE A 624 -8.83 11.51 8.61
C ILE A 624 -9.38 10.08 8.63
N PRO A 625 -10.43 9.79 9.43
CA PRO A 625 -11.07 8.49 9.41
C PRO A 625 -11.70 8.21 8.04
N ARG A 626 -11.64 6.95 7.61
CA ARG A 626 -12.39 6.50 6.44
C ARG A 626 -13.88 6.42 6.78
N ARG A 627 -14.68 7.25 6.14
CA ARG A 627 -16.13 7.31 6.35
C ARG A 627 -16.92 7.07 5.07
N ALA A 628 -18.08 6.45 5.22
CA ALA A 628 -19.09 6.29 4.19
C ALA A 628 -20.43 6.88 4.66
N ARG A 629 -21.26 7.29 3.71
CA ARG A 629 -22.65 7.65 3.98
C ARG A 629 -23.48 6.37 4.02
N PHE A 630 -24.27 6.21 5.07
CA PHE A 630 -25.20 5.10 5.19
C PHE A 630 -26.54 5.57 5.75
N SER A 631 -27.61 4.99 5.24
CA SER A 631 -28.99 5.18 5.69
C SER A 631 -29.65 3.82 5.80
N ASP A 632 -30.19 3.53 6.98
CA ASP A 632 -30.84 2.25 7.24
C ASP A 632 -32.06 2.03 6.33
N ASN A 633 -32.58 0.80 6.33
CA ASN A 633 -33.77 0.45 5.54
C ASN A 633 -35.02 1.25 5.96
N ALA A 634 -35.03 1.83 7.16
CA ALA A 634 -36.11 2.69 7.65
C ALA A 634 -36.00 4.14 7.14
N GLY A 635 -34.95 4.45 6.38
CA GLY A 635 -34.72 5.76 5.79
C GLY A 635 -34.39 6.84 6.82
N LYS A 636 -33.92 6.47 8.02
CA LYS A 636 -33.38 7.43 8.98
C LYS A 636 -32.17 8.14 8.36
N ASP A 637 -32.01 9.42 8.73
CA ASP A 637 -31.05 10.33 8.11
C ASP A 637 -29.68 9.70 7.90
N SER A 638 -29.09 9.99 6.74
CA SER A 638 -27.77 9.49 6.38
C SER A 638 -26.75 9.91 7.43
N THR A 639 -26.24 8.95 8.19
CA THR A 639 -25.14 9.18 9.12
C THR A 639 -23.83 8.81 8.46
N SER A 640 -22.79 9.58 8.73
CA SER A 640 -21.43 9.21 8.37
C SER A 640 -20.95 8.11 9.31
N ILE A 641 -20.64 6.94 8.77
CA ILE A 641 -20.15 5.78 9.54
C ILE A 641 -18.70 5.50 9.19
N VAL A 642 -17.91 5.05 10.17
CA VAL A 642 -16.56 4.54 9.90
C VAL A 642 -16.66 3.20 9.18
N VAL A 643 -15.95 3.05 8.07
CA VAL A 643 -15.91 1.82 7.28
C VAL A 643 -14.47 1.44 7.00
N SER A 644 -14.25 0.16 6.69
CA SER A 644 -12.96 -0.32 6.20
C SER A 644 -12.89 -0.21 4.67
N SER A 645 -11.69 0.00 4.13
CA SER A 645 -11.43 -0.09 2.69
C SER A 645 -11.97 -1.40 2.12
N GLY A 646 -12.73 -1.32 1.02
CA GLY A 646 -13.32 -2.47 0.32
C GLY A 646 -14.46 -3.18 1.05
N GLY A 647 -14.84 -2.71 2.26
CA GLY A 647 -15.97 -3.25 3.02
C GLY A 647 -17.33 -2.85 2.44
N PRO A 648 -18.44 -3.20 3.10
CA PRO A 648 -19.77 -2.70 2.75
C PRO A 648 -19.82 -1.17 2.73
N TRP A 649 -20.59 -0.61 1.79
CA TRP A 649 -20.91 0.84 1.71
C TRP A 649 -19.74 1.76 1.35
N GLU A 650 -18.54 1.21 1.22
CA GLU A 650 -17.35 1.91 0.76
C GLU A 650 -17.45 2.20 -0.76
N SER A 651 -17.01 3.38 -1.20
CA SER A 651 -17.17 3.87 -2.59
C SER A 651 -15.86 4.25 -3.32
N ASP A 652 -14.71 4.13 -2.67
CA ASP A 652 -13.37 4.52 -3.10
C ASP A 652 -12.31 3.72 -2.32
N VAL A 653 -12.12 2.46 -2.71
CA VAL A 653 -11.22 1.48 -2.05
C VAL A 653 -9.77 1.98 -1.98
N HIS A 654 -9.32 2.74 -2.99
CA HIS A 654 -7.97 3.34 -3.01
C HIS A 654 -7.88 4.67 -2.25
N GLY A 655 -9.01 5.24 -1.82
CA GLY A 655 -9.06 6.55 -1.18
C GLY A 655 -8.59 7.68 -2.10
N SER A 656 -8.69 7.49 -3.41
CA SER A 656 -8.04 8.32 -4.43
C SER A 656 -8.80 9.60 -4.78
N GLN A 657 -10.07 9.72 -4.42
CA GLN A 657 -10.97 10.80 -4.85
C GLN A 657 -11.41 11.73 -3.72
N LYS A 658 -10.82 11.60 -2.52
CA LYS A 658 -11.18 12.39 -1.33
C LYS A 658 -10.49 13.75 -1.28
N TYR A 659 -9.56 14.06 -2.18
CA TYR A 659 -8.81 15.32 -2.18
C TYR A 659 -9.53 16.53 -2.78
N LEU A 660 -10.65 16.31 -3.49
CA LEU A 660 -11.31 17.37 -4.26
C LEU A 660 -11.75 18.59 -3.44
N PRO A 661 -12.27 18.46 -2.20
CA PRO A 661 -12.57 19.61 -1.35
C PRO A 661 -11.37 20.52 -1.13
N LEU A 662 -10.17 19.96 -0.87
CA LEU A 662 -8.93 20.73 -0.74
C LEU A 662 -8.57 21.47 -2.02
N MET A 663 -8.71 20.81 -3.17
CA MET A 663 -8.40 21.41 -4.47
C MET A 663 -9.25 22.66 -4.76
N LYS A 664 -10.49 22.70 -4.24
CA LYS A 664 -11.44 23.80 -4.40
C LYS A 664 -11.40 24.82 -3.26
N LEU A 665 -10.52 24.64 -2.27
CA LEU A 665 -10.41 25.55 -1.14
C LEU A 665 -9.89 26.90 -1.63
N GLU A 666 -10.64 27.97 -1.37
CA GLU A 666 -10.22 29.34 -1.65
C GLU A 666 -9.24 29.82 -0.57
N VAL A 667 -8.15 30.43 -0.99
CA VAL A 667 -7.09 30.96 -0.13
C VAL A 667 -6.88 32.42 -0.48
N ASP A 668 -7.11 33.32 0.50
CA ASP A 668 -6.80 34.74 0.38
C ASP A 668 -5.39 35.02 0.93
N LEU A 669 -4.49 35.46 0.04
CA LEU A 669 -3.10 35.75 0.38
C LEU A 669 -2.85 37.22 0.73
N ASP A 670 -3.84 38.10 0.61
CA ASP A 670 -3.71 39.53 0.95
C ASP A 670 -3.80 39.78 2.46
N VAL A 671 -4.46 38.87 3.18
CA VAL A 671 -4.63 38.92 4.65
C VAL A 671 -3.31 38.71 5.39
N LEU A 672 -2.24 38.29 4.69
CA LEU A 672 -0.92 37.98 5.25
C LEU A 672 0.08 39.13 5.23
N THR A 673 -0.25 40.23 4.56
CA THR A 673 0.56 41.45 4.49
C THR A 673 0.10 42.48 5.53
N ILE A 674 0.28 42.19 6.83
CA ILE A 674 0.24 43.21 7.89
C ILE A 674 1.39 42.96 8.87
#